data_AF-A0A4Q0M949-F1
#
_entry.id   AF-A0A4Q0M949-F1
#
_cell.length_a   1.000
_cell.length_b   1.000
_cell.length_c   1.000
_cell.angle_alpha   90.00
_cell.angle_beta   90.00
_cell.angle_gamma   90.00
#
_symmetry.space_group_name_H-M   'P 1'
#
loop_
_entity.id
_entity.type
_entity.pdbx_description
1 polymer ?
#
loop_
_entity_poly.entity_id
_entity_poly.type
_entity_poly.pdbx_seq_one_letter_code
_entity_poly.pdbx_strand_id
1 'polypeptide(L)'
;MYIKFRVSRLFSCLLLFFITGAVSAQSVYQFKEGYILKKVHRYGREALYADPLAWQLYNGTLKTPADGAVFGADSQGTELKWEKALPDSSGMFGGRGYWGNGYLYLSYSSEENRTALLNIQGNNAVYVNGVLHFGDPYQSGWMYIPVQLKKGLNEFYVRGQYSSARLIFPEKRLALNTEDPTLPSIIAGADNSNLKVAVVVINSENVEQKELSIRSTVGGKEVVTKIPAIPSLSTRKVSFNVNAGNVTSAGKINCRIELIANRKVLDENKVELECVNATDKYMNTFVSGIDGSLQYFAVSPQTGGAVKGSSLFFSVHGAGVEAIGQAKAYQAKDWGTLVAPTNRRPRGFNWEDWGRLDALEVLNIARTKFNPDPDRIYLTGHSMGGHGTWFLGATYPGNWASIAPCAGYPTLKGYGSADGLIPDKGASPAEQMLLRSSNQSDVPALATNYKPFGVYINHGDADPVVSVDYARQMKKVLAGFHPDFSYYEYPGGSHWYGSESVDWKPLFDFFKWHKRLADTAVNAVDFKTASPGISSTYRWVSIQQQVHPLEYSRVILQRDKAAGTITGTVQNVKTLKFLLSDFGAGKNITILLDSLNILSYTTKENSDSIFLSKEDNGWALTSAPSADQKGPHRYGTFKEPFNKRMVFVYGTKGNKEENEWSLNKARYDAEAWYYRGNGAVDIIADKEYSESRYAGRNVIIYGNASTNSVYNKLLKGCPIQVSRNVVNVGSKELKGDDLGAYYIWPMRNTLSNSVAVVAGSGIKGMKAADANQYFAGASGFPDFMIFGLDMLQSGSSAVKCTGFYDNDWKIGKEVVFAP
;
A
#
# COMPACT_ATOMS: atom_id res chain seq x y z
N MET A 1 -9.55 56.31 -68.03
CA MET A 1 -10.06 55.89 -69.37
C MET A 1 -9.53 54.47 -69.54
N TYR A 2 -10.26 53.36 -69.45
CA TYR A 2 -11.52 52.93 -70.08
C TYR A 2 -12.17 51.86 -69.17
N ILE A 3 -13.42 52.04 -68.74
CA ILE A 3 -14.67 51.48 -69.29
C ILE A 3 -14.99 50.05 -68.82
N LYS A 4 -16.10 49.99 -68.06
CA LYS A 4 -16.93 48.87 -67.65
C LYS A 4 -17.47 48.09 -68.86
N PHE A 5 -17.64 46.77 -68.68
CA PHE A 5 -18.81 46.08 -69.25
C PHE A 5 -19.55 45.33 -68.14
N ARG A 6 -20.86 45.61 -68.09
CA ARG A 6 -21.92 44.95 -67.32
C ARG A 6 -22.66 43.97 -68.24
N VAL A 7 -23.51 43.13 -67.62
CA VAL A 7 -24.72 42.40 -68.11
C VAL A 7 -24.53 40.89 -67.80
N SER A 8 -24.96 40.36 -66.64
CA SER A 8 -26.32 39.94 -66.19
C SER A 8 -26.95 38.89 -67.13
N ARG A 9 -27.52 37.74 -66.75
CA ARG A 9 -28.00 37.07 -65.51
C ARG A 9 -28.35 35.63 -65.94
N LEU A 10 -28.27 34.63 -65.04
CA LEU A 10 -29.40 33.80 -64.55
C LEU A 10 -28.92 32.47 -63.93
N PHE A 11 -29.36 32.25 -62.68
CA PHE A 11 -29.71 30.99 -62.01
C PHE A 11 -28.66 29.85 -61.88
N SER A 12 -28.20 29.64 -60.64
CA SER A 12 -28.43 28.37 -59.93
C SER A 12 -28.19 28.54 -58.42
N CYS A 13 -29.08 27.93 -57.65
CA CYS A 13 -29.28 28.07 -56.22
C CYS A 13 -28.15 27.51 -55.34
N LEU A 14 -28.06 28.12 -54.15
CA LEU A 14 -27.31 27.69 -52.97
C LEU A 14 -27.50 26.19 -52.63
N LEU A 15 -26.38 25.52 -52.35
CA LEU A 15 -26.31 24.42 -51.37
C LEU A 15 -24.85 24.26 -50.90
N LEU A 16 -24.40 25.19 -50.06
CA LEU A 16 -23.19 25.03 -49.26
C LEU A 16 -23.60 24.31 -47.96
N PHE A 17 -23.31 23.01 -47.91
CA PHE A 17 -23.36 22.22 -46.68
C PHE A 17 -22.34 22.77 -45.68
N PHE A 18 -22.80 23.58 -44.73
CA PHE A 18 -22.14 23.73 -43.45
C PHE A 18 -22.38 22.45 -42.64
N ILE A 19 -21.47 21.48 -42.74
CA ILE A 19 -21.34 20.45 -41.69
C ILE A 19 -20.53 21.10 -40.58
N THR A 20 -21.20 21.87 -39.73
CA THR A 20 -20.69 22.14 -38.39
C THR A 20 -20.68 20.81 -37.67
N GLY A 21 -19.51 20.20 -37.52
CA GLY A 21 -19.31 19.13 -36.56
C GLY A 21 -19.73 19.67 -35.20
N ALA A 22 -20.87 19.22 -34.68
CA ALA A 22 -21.25 19.47 -33.32
C ALA A 22 -20.19 18.82 -32.43
N VAL A 23 -19.24 19.62 -31.95
CA VAL A 23 -18.46 19.28 -30.77
C VAL A 23 -19.48 19.28 -29.63
N SER A 24 -20.11 18.13 -29.40
CA SER A 24 -20.96 17.93 -28.23
C SER A 24 -20.01 17.99 -27.04
N ALA A 25 -20.13 19.02 -26.20
CA ALA A 25 -19.30 19.13 -25.02
C ALA A 25 -19.72 18.05 -24.01
N GLN A 26 -18.74 17.36 -23.41
CA GLN A 26 -18.96 16.41 -22.33
C GLN A 26 -19.85 17.04 -21.25
N SER A 27 -21.04 16.46 -21.05
CA SER A 27 -22.00 17.02 -20.10
C SER A 27 -21.62 16.63 -18.67
N VAL A 28 -21.59 17.64 -17.78
CA VAL A 28 -21.27 17.49 -16.36
C VAL A 28 -22.47 17.94 -15.55
N TYR A 29 -22.95 17.08 -14.66
CA TYR A 29 -23.96 17.41 -13.67
C TYR A 29 -23.28 17.68 -12.32
N GLN A 30 -23.49 18.90 -11.83
CA GLN A 30 -23.07 19.34 -10.49
C GLN A 30 -24.23 19.18 -9.53
N PHE A 31 -24.02 18.50 -8.40
CA PHE A 31 -25.03 18.41 -7.36
C PHE A 31 -25.23 19.78 -6.72
N LYS A 32 -26.49 20.21 -6.58
CA LYS A 32 -26.83 21.55 -6.08
C LYS A 32 -27.33 21.57 -4.64
N GLU A 33 -27.76 20.42 -4.15
CA GLU A 33 -28.24 20.23 -2.78
C GLU A 33 -28.01 18.78 -2.35
N GLY A 34 -27.99 18.57 -1.05
CA GLY A 34 -27.85 17.27 -0.40
C GLY A 34 -28.27 17.35 1.06
N TYR A 35 -28.01 16.28 1.80
CA TYR A 35 -28.24 16.23 3.25
C TYR A 35 -26.99 15.71 3.94
N ILE A 36 -26.56 16.37 5.02
CA ILE A 36 -25.41 15.96 5.83
C ILE A 36 -25.91 15.32 7.12
N LEU A 37 -25.29 14.21 7.49
CA LEU A 37 -25.44 13.55 8.77
C LEU A 37 -24.10 13.54 9.51
N LYS A 38 -24.10 13.95 10.77
CA LYS A 38 -22.88 14.16 11.58
C LYS A 38 -22.67 13.08 12.64
N LYS A 39 -21.40 12.78 12.92
CA LYS A 39 -20.91 11.91 14.01
C LYS A 39 -21.49 10.49 13.98
N VAL A 40 -21.53 9.88 12.80
CA VAL A 40 -22.22 8.59 12.59
C VAL A 40 -21.32 7.39 12.82
N HIS A 41 -20.11 7.44 12.25
CA HIS A 41 -19.16 6.34 12.28
C HIS A 41 -17.88 6.76 13.00
N ARG A 42 -17.09 5.78 13.43
CA ARG A 42 -15.73 5.97 13.94
C ARG A 42 -14.76 5.34 12.97
N TYR A 43 -13.88 6.13 12.37
CA TYR A 43 -12.86 5.66 11.43
C TYR A 43 -11.46 5.87 12.01
N GLY A 44 -10.56 4.89 11.85
CA GLY A 44 -9.18 4.92 12.36
C GLY A 44 -8.29 3.85 11.71
N ARG A 45 -7.04 3.69 12.18
CA ARG A 45 -6.13 2.59 11.78
C ARG A 45 -6.47 1.29 12.50
N GLU A 46 -7.75 0.97 12.51
CA GLU A 46 -8.30 -0.18 13.20
C GLU A 46 -8.63 -1.24 12.13
N ALA A 47 -8.60 -2.52 12.48
CA ALA A 47 -9.04 -3.57 11.54
C ALA A 47 -10.57 -3.58 11.37
N LEU A 48 -11.28 -2.94 12.30
CA LEU A 48 -12.72 -2.92 12.43
C LEU A 48 -13.19 -1.52 12.73
N TYR A 49 -14.36 -1.18 12.22
CA TYR A 49 -15.01 0.10 12.46
C TYR A 49 -16.51 -0.10 12.66
N ALA A 50 -17.13 0.83 13.41
CA ALA A 50 -18.58 0.91 13.53
C ALA A 50 -19.12 1.91 12.50
N ASP A 51 -20.17 1.51 11.78
CA ASP A 51 -20.88 2.31 10.80
C ASP A 51 -22.40 1.96 10.84
N PRO A 52 -23.15 2.64 11.73
CA PRO A 52 -24.59 2.44 11.87
C PRO A 52 -25.39 2.69 10.59
N LEU A 53 -24.90 3.56 9.68
CA LEU A 53 -25.58 3.81 8.41
C LEU A 53 -25.44 2.61 7.48
N ALA A 54 -24.22 2.09 7.34
CA ALA A 54 -24.00 0.85 6.59
C ALA A 54 -24.83 -0.31 7.17
N TRP A 55 -24.89 -0.43 8.50
CA TRP A 55 -25.76 -1.41 9.17
C TRP A 55 -27.24 -1.26 8.77
N GLN A 56 -27.80 -0.05 8.85
CA GLN A 56 -29.20 0.19 8.46
C GLN A 56 -29.43 -0.08 6.98
N LEU A 57 -28.48 0.32 6.11
CA LEU A 57 -28.51 0.09 4.67
C LEU A 57 -28.55 -1.41 4.35
N TYR A 58 -27.65 -2.19 4.95
CA TYR A 58 -27.53 -3.63 4.70
C TYR A 58 -28.71 -4.43 5.23
N ASN A 59 -29.39 -3.95 6.27
CA ASN A 59 -30.62 -4.56 6.80
C ASN A 59 -31.91 -4.02 6.14
N GLY A 60 -31.82 -3.09 5.18
CA GLY A 60 -33.01 -2.51 4.52
C GLY A 60 -33.88 -1.68 5.47
N THR A 61 -33.28 -1.13 6.52
CA THR A 61 -33.97 -0.31 7.55
C THR A 61 -33.64 1.18 7.44
N LEU A 62 -32.69 1.55 6.57
CA LEU A 62 -32.31 2.94 6.34
C LEU A 62 -33.48 3.70 5.71
N LYS A 63 -33.93 4.74 6.42
CA LYS A 63 -34.97 5.66 5.93
C LYS A 63 -34.37 6.67 4.96
N THR A 64 -35.15 7.08 3.97
CA THR A 64 -34.76 8.14 3.02
C THR A 64 -34.41 9.43 3.79
N PRO A 65 -33.22 10.01 3.56
CA PRO A 65 -32.84 11.29 4.17
C PRO A 65 -33.79 12.44 3.80
N ALA A 66 -34.13 13.27 4.78
CA ALA A 66 -34.90 14.50 4.62
C ALA A 66 -34.49 15.51 5.69
N ASP A 67 -34.73 16.80 5.47
CA ASP A 67 -34.30 17.85 6.40
C ASP A 67 -34.96 17.67 7.78
N GLY A 68 -34.16 17.67 8.84
CA GLY A 68 -34.61 17.44 10.21
C GLY A 68 -34.98 15.99 10.54
N ALA A 69 -34.91 15.06 9.58
CA ALA A 69 -35.25 13.66 9.82
C ALA A 69 -34.26 13.01 10.79
N VAL A 70 -34.79 12.34 11.82
CA VAL A 70 -33.99 11.62 12.83
C VAL A 70 -33.44 10.33 12.22
N PHE A 71 -32.12 10.21 12.18
CA PHE A 71 -31.40 9.00 11.80
C PHE A 71 -31.28 8.00 12.96
N GLY A 72 -31.01 8.51 14.16
CA GLY A 72 -30.78 7.73 15.37
C GLY A 72 -30.31 8.60 16.53
N ALA A 73 -29.63 8.02 17.50
CA ALA A 73 -28.97 8.74 18.59
C ALA A 73 -27.51 8.29 18.75
N ASP A 74 -26.65 9.18 19.23
CA ASP A 74 -25.26 8.84 19.58
C ASP A 74 -25.16 8.09 20.91
N SER A 75 -23.94 7.74 21.32
CA SER A 75 -23.69 7.01 22.57
C SER A 75 -24.06 7.78 23.84
N GLN A 76 -24.32 9.09 23.74
CA GLN A 76 -24.79 9.95 24.84
C GLN A 76 -26.30 10.19 24.78
N GLY A 77 -27.00 9.54 23.84
CA GLY A 77 -28.45 9.71 23.64
C GLY A 77 -28.82 11.00 22.87
N THR A 78 -27.85 11.70 22.28
CA THR A 78 -28.12 12.90 21.48
C THR A 78 -28.67 12.50 20.12
N GLU A 79 -29.80 13.07 19.70
CA GLU A 79 -30.37 12.78 18.39
C GLU A 79 -29.43 13.18 17.25
N LEU A 80 -29.21 12.24 16.33
CA LEU A 80 -28.53 12.45 15.06
C LEU A 80 -29.57 12.73 13.98
N LYS A 81 -29.50 13.91 13.36
CA LYS A 81 -30.45 14.37 12.34
C LYS A 81 -29.76 14.64 11.03
N TRP A 82 -30.48 14.42 9.94
CA TRP A 82 -30.10 14.91 8.62
C TRP A 82 -30.36 16.41 8.54
N GLU A 83 -29.37 17.15 8.04
CA GLU A 83 -29.45 18.59 7.84
C GLU A 83 -29.31 18.91 6.35
N LYS A 84 -30.17 19.77 5.81
CA LYS A 84 -30.02 20.26 4.43
C LYS A 84 -28.64 20.90 4.24
N ALA A 85 -27.96 20.53 3.16
CA ALA A 85 -26.65 21.03 2.79
C ALA A 85 -26.65 21.58 1.36
N LEU A 86 -26.03 22.74 1.19
CA LEU A 86 -25.78 23.37 -0.10
C LEU A 86 -24.26 23.43 -0.32
N PRO A 87 -23.77 23.21 -1.55
CA PRO A 87 -22.36 23.38 -1.85
C PRO A 87 -22.00 24.87 -1.82
N ASP A 88 -20.75 25.17 -1.47
CA ASP A 88 -20.18 26.51 -1.63
C ASP A 88 -19.91 26.85 -3.10
N SER A 89 -19.33 28.03 -3.35
CA SER A 89 -19.00 28.48 -4.71
C SER A 89 -17.97 27.62 -5.44
N SER A 90 -17.24 26.75 -4.73
CA SER A 90 -16.29 25.78 -5.28
C SER A 90 -16.92 24.38 -5.50
N GLY A 91 -18.20 24.21 -5.17
CA GLY A 91 -18.90 22.93 -5.27
C GLY A 91 -18.68 22.00 -4.06
N MET A 92 -18.10 22.52 -2.97
CA MET A 92 -17.83 21.74 -1.76
C MET A 92 -19.02 21.77 -0.81
N PHE A 93 -19.49 20.61 -0.39
CA PHE A 93 -20.45 20.47 0.69
C PHE A 93 -19.74 20.45 2.05
N GLY A 94 -20.36 21.02 3.09
CA GLY A 94 -19.82 21.06 4.45
C GLY A 94 -18.83 22.20 4.71
N GLY A 95 -18.20 22.22 5.89
CA GLY A 95 -17.26 23.28 6.30
C GLY A 95 -15.83 22.78 6.56
N ARG A 96 -14.83 23.63 6.33
CA ARG A 96 -13.42 23.33 6.70
C ARG A 96 -13.31 22.98 8.19
N GLY A 97 -12.64 21.87 8.50
CA GLY A 97 -12.45 21.38 9.87
C GLY A 97 -13.34 20.19 10.27
N TYR A 98 -14.36 19.86 9.48
CA TYR A 98 -15.18 18.66 9.66
C TYR A 98 -14.57 17.46 8.93
N TRP A 99 -13.46 16.95 9.47
CA TRP A 99 -12.82 15.74 8.96
C TRP A 99 -13.35 14.51 9.69
N GLY A 100 -13.98 13.59 8.94
CA GLY A 100 -13.82 12.16 9.22
C GLY A 100 -15.02 11.35 9.67
N ASN A 101 -16.08 11.92 10.26
CA ASN A 101 -17.14 11.11 10.88
C ASN A 101 -18.56 11.57 10.47
N GLY A 102 -19.02 11.16 9.27
CA GLY A 102 -20.39 11.38 8.85
C GLY A 102 -20.66 11.12 7.36
N TYR A 103 -21.87 11.42 6.92
CA TYR A 103 -22.33 11.13 5.58
C TYR A 103 -22.88 12.38 4.89
N LEU A 104 -22.62 12.48 3.59
CA LEU A 104 -23.32 13.35 2.66
C LEU A 104 -24.21 12.47 1.77
N TYR A 105 -25.52 12.69 1.82
CA TYR A 105 -26.48 12.10 0.91
C TYR A 105 -26.73 13.04 -0.27
N LEU A 106 -26.57 12.51 -1.48
CA LEU A 106 -26.90 13.16 -2.73
C LEU A 106 -27.86 12.29 -3.53
N SER A 107 -28.63 12.92 -4.42
CA SER A 107 -29.57 12.21 -5.29
C SER A 107 -29.57 12.77 -6.70
N TYR A 108 -29.80 11.90 -7.68
CA TYR A 108 -29.95 12.27 -9.09
C TYR A 108 -31.07 11.45 -9.74
N SER A 109 -32.04 12.12 -10.37
CA SER A 109 -33.08 11.44 -11.15
C SER A 109 -32.65 11.32 -12.61
N SER A 110 -32.44 10.08 -13.09
CA SER A 110 -32.08 9.81 -14.49
C SER A 110 -33.33 9.52 -15.31
N GLU A 111 -33.39 10.05 -16.53
CA GLU A 111 -34.49 9.78 -17.46
C GLU A 111 -34.44 8.34 -18.04
N GLU A 112 -33.25 7.74 -18.03
CA GLU A 112 -32.98 6.42 -18.59
C GLU A 112 -31.90 5.65 -17.80
N ASN A 113 -31.73 4.36 -18.11
CA ASN A 113 -30.57 3.61 -17.64
C ASN A 113 -29.34 4.05 -18.43
N ARG A 114 -28.35 4.66 -17.78
CA ARG A 114 -27.13 5.15 -18.45
C ARG A 114 -25.91 5.10 -17.54
N THR A 115 -24.73 4.98 -18.14
CA THR A 115 -23.46 5.09 -17.40
C THR A 115 -23.10 6.56 -17.16
N ALA A 116 -22.56 6.86 -15.98
CA ALA A 116 -21.87 8.10 -15.67
C ALA A 116 -20.50 7.78 -15.04
N LEU A 117 -19.56 8.72 -15.12
CA LEU A 117 -18.36 8.72 -14.30
C LEU A 117 -18.63 9.57 -13.06
N LEU A 118 -18.60 8.92 -11.91
CA LEU A 118 -18.68 9.57 -10.62
C LEU A 118 -17.28 10.05 -10.22
N ASN A 119 -17.15 11.34 -9.93
CA ASN A 119 -15.94 11.94 -9.40
C ASN A 119 -16.30 12.69 -8.12
N ILE A 120 -15.77 12.20 -7.00
CA ILE A 120 -15.95 12.80 -5.67
C ILE A 120 -14.56 13.05 -5.10
N GLN A 121 -14.36 14.21 -4.48
CA GLN A 121 -13.13 14.56 -3.79
C GLN A 121 -13.42 14.77 -2.31
N GLY A 122 -12.58 14.25 -1.42
CA GLY A 122 -12.67 14.44 0.04
C GLY A 122 -13.53 13.41 0.77
N ASN A 123 -13.90 12.32 0.11
CA ASN A 123 -14.67 11.22 0.70
C ASN A 123 -13.80 9.98 0.92
N ASN A 124 -14.14 9.16 1.91
CA ASN A 124 -13.48 7.87 2.16
C ASN A 124 -14.07 6.74 1.28
N ALA A 125 -15.37 6.81 1.01
CA ALA A 125 -16.11 5.83 0.20
C ALA A 125 -17.45 6.44 -0.27
N VAL A 126 -18.18 5.74 -1.13
CA VAL A 126 -19.56 6.10 -1.52
C VAL A 126 -20.38 4.84 -1.80
N TYR A 127 -21.62 4.81 -1.31
CA TYR A 127 -22.61 3.83 -1.77
C TYR A 127 -23.43 4.44 -2.90
N VAL A 128 -23.41 3.82 -4.08
CA VAL A 128 -24.22 4.21 -5.23
C VAL A 128 -25.32 3.16 -5.42
N ASN A 129 -26.57 3.53 -5.13
CA ASN A 129 -27.70 2.60 -5.12
C ASN A 129 -27.43 1.31 -4.31
N GLY A 130 -26.71 1.43 -3.19
CA GLY A 130 -26.33 0.33 -2.29
C GLY A 130 -25.01 -0.38 -2.65
N VAL A 131 -24.38 -0.08 -3.79
CA VAL A 131 -23.07 -0.65 -4.16
C VAL A 131 -21.94 0.23 -3.63
N LEU A 132 -21.03 -0.35 -2.87
CA LEU A 132 -19.89 0.37 -2.29
C LEU A 132 -18.77 0.59 -3.33
N HIS A 133 -18.28 1.82 -3.40
CA HIS A 133 -17.10 2.23 -4.15
C HIS A 133 -16.10 2.98 -3.25
N PHE A 134 -14.81 2.88 -3.59
CA PHE A 134 -13.75 3.58 -2.85
C PHE A 134 -13.81 5.09 -3.08
N GLY A 135 -13.26 5.88 -2.14
CA GLY A 135 -13.27 7.34 -2.20
C GLY A 135 -11.93 7.97 -2.59
N ASP A 136 -11.91 9.31 -2.58
CA ASP A 136 -10.73 10.15 -2.75
C ASP A 136 -10.45 10.94 -1.46
N PRO A 137 -9.96 10.28 -0.39
CA PRO A 137 -9.80 10.92 0.93
C PRO A 137 -8.80 12.07 0.94
N TYR A 138 -7.90 12.13 -0.03
CA TYR A 138 -6.84 13.14 -0.12
C TYR A 138 -7.11 14.25 -1.15
N GLN A 139 -8.30 14.26 -1.75
CA GLN A 139 -8.72 15.27 -2.75
C GLN A 139 -7.75 15.36 -3.94
N SER A 140 -7.24 14.22 -4.39
CA SER A 140 -6.31 14.15 -5.53
C SER A 140 -7.00 14.40 -6.86
N GLY A 141 -8.32 14.17 -6.95
CA GLY A 141 -9.13 14.30 -8.16
C GLY A 141 -9.12 13.08 -9.09
N TRP A 142 -8.30 12.06 -8.79
CA TRP A 142 -8.00 10.95 -9.72
C TRP A 142 -9.10 9.88 -9.86
N MET A 143 -10.05 9.82 -8.93
CA MET A 143 -11.06 8.77 -8.90
C MET A 143 -12.23 9.09 -9.83
N TYR A 144 -12.23 8.48 -11.01
CA TYR A 144 -13.33 8.53 -11.99
C TYR A 144 -14.01 7.17 -12.07
N ILE A 145 -15.03 6.95 -11.25
CA ILE A 145 -15.64 5.63 -11.06
C ILE A 145 -16.81 5.48 -12.04
N PRO A 146 -16.77 4.53 -13.00
CA PRO A 146 -17.92 4.27 -13.85
C PRO A 146 -19.05 3.64 -13.04
N VAL A 147 -20.20 4.32 -12.99
CA VAL A 147 -21.39 3.88 -12.25
C VAL A 147 -22.58 3.76 -13.20
N GLN A 148 -23.38 2.72 -12.98
CA GLN A 148 -24.62 2.51 -13.74
C GLN A 148 -25.77 3.22 -13.03
N LEU A 149 -26.28 4.29 -13.65
CA LEU A 149 -27.49 4.97 -13.20
C LEU A 149 -28.71 4.20 -13.71
N LYS A 150 -29.71 4.08 -12.84
CA LYS A 150 -31.03 3.53 -13.12
C LYS A 150 -31.96 4.64 -13.56
N LYS A 151 -32.91 4.36 -14.45
CA LYS A 151 -34.05 5.24 -14.71
C LYS A 151 -34.78 5.52 -13.39
N GLY A 152 -35.07 6.79 -13.12
CA GLY A 152 -35.62 7.27 -11.87
C GLY A 152 -34.53 7.69 -10.87
N LEU A 153 -34.85 7.61 -9.59
CA LEU A 153 -33.99 8.07 -8.50
C LEU A 153 -32.73 7.21 -8.36
N ASN A 154 -31.58 7.87 -8.30
CA ASN A 154 -30.30 7.30 -7.92
C ASN A 154 -29.79 7.98 -6.66
N GLU A 155 -29.30 7.18 -5.73
CA GLU A 155 -28.91 7.63 -4.40
C GLU A 155 -27.41 7.43 -4.17
N PHE A 156 -26.77 8.42 -3.54
CA PHE A 156 -25.35 8.44 -3.25
C PHE A 156 -25.16 8.73 -1.77
N TYR A 157 -24.74 7.72 -1.00
CA TYR A 157 -24.37 7.89 0.41
C TYR A 157 -22.85 8.01 0.49
N VAL A 158 -22.35 9.25 0.43
CA VAL A 158 -20.93 9.59 0.44
C VAL A 158 -20.43 9.58 1.88
N ARG A 159 -19.45 8.73 2.17
CA ARG A 159 -18.79 8.66 3.49
C ARG A 159 -17.75 9.77 3.56
N GLY A 160 -18.01 10.79 4.36
CA GLY A 160 -17.26 12.04 4.39
C GLY A 160 -18.20 13.25 4.41
N GLN A 161 -17.75 14.37 4.97
CA GLN A 161 -18.59 15.57 5.17
C GLN A 161 -18.09 16.81 4.45
N TYR A 162 -16.82 16.81 4.06
CA TYR A 162 -16.21 17.88 3.29
C TYR A 162 -15.84 17.34 1.93
N SER A 163 -16.79 17.38 1.00
CA SER A 163 -16.63 16.74 -0.30
C SER A 163 -17.29 17.53 -1.43
N SER A 164 -16.68 17.50 -2.61
CA SER A 164 -17.33 17.87 -3.87
C SER A 164 -17.69 16.60 -4.63
N ALA A 165 -18.78 16.65 -5.39
CA ALA A 165 -19.25 15.52 -6.18
C ALA A 165 -19.80 16.01 -7.51
N ARG A 166 -19.53 15.25 -8.58
CA ARG A 166 -20.08 15.49 -9.91
C ARG A 166 -20.30 14.18 -10.67
N LEU A 167 -21.30 14.18 -11.54
CA LEU A 167 -21.52 13.14 -12.53
C LEU A 167 -21.07 13.66 -13.89
N ILE A 168 -20.20 12.90 -14.54
CA ILE A 168 -19.70 13.22 -15.88
C ILE A 168 -20.28 12.17 -16.83
N PHE A 169 -20.91 12.60 -17.91
CA PHE A 169 -21.48 11.67 -18.88
C PHE A 169 -20.50 11.49 -20.05
N PRO A 170 -19.80 10.34 -20.13
CA PRO A 170 -18.71 10.17 -21.06
C PRO A 170 -19.23 10.04 -22.50
N GLU A 171 -18.64 10.79 -23.42
CA GLU A 171 -18.89 10.66 -24.87
C GLU A 171 -18.32 9.34 -25.42
N LYS A 172 -17.14 8.96 -24.90
CA LYS A 172 -16.43 7.74 -25.28
C LYS A 172 -16.63 6.67 -24.22
N ARG A 173 -16.98 5.46 -24.67
CA ARG A 173 -17.18 4.31 -23.77
C ARG A 173 -15.87 3.78 -23.19
N LEU A 174 -14.79 3.89 -23.95
CA LEU A 174 -13.42 3.68 -23.52
C LEU A 174 -12.64 4.98 -23.67
N ALA A 175 -11.99 5.43 -22.60
CA ALA A 175 -11.29 6.72 -22.58
C ALA A 175 -9.93 6.65 -21.89
N LEU A 176 -8.98 7.44 -22.38
CA LEU A 176 -7.68 7.73 -21.78
C LEU A 176 -7.84 8.89 -20.79
N ASN A 177 -7.49 8.66 -19.54
CA ASN A 177 -7.37 9.68 -18.52
C ASN A 177 -5.90 9.89 -18.15
N THR A 178 -5.42 11.11 -18.37
CA THR A 178 -4.04 11.55 -18.19
C THR A 178 -3.83 12.43 -16.95
N GLU A 179 -4.82 12.54 -16.06
CA GLU A 179 -4.73 13.32 -14.81
C GLU A 179 -3.89 12.63 -13.72
N ASP A 180 -3.68 11.33 -13.83
CA ASP A 180 -2.85 10.53 -12.92
C ASP A 180 -1.78 9.71 -13.69
N PRO A 181 -0.78 10.36 -14.31
CA PRO A 181 0.25 9.64 -15.04
C PRO A 181 1.40 9.17 -14.11
N THR A 182 2.05 8.07 -14.46
CA THR A 182 3.38 7.71 -13.91
C THR A 182 4.43 7.95 -15.00
N LEU A 183 5.31 8.93 -14.79
CA LEU A 183 6.24 9.43 -15.82
C LEU A 183 7.71 9.32 -15.38
N PRO A 184 8.62 8.90 -16.27
CA PRO A 184 10.06 9.11 -16.11
C PRO A 184 10.46 10.49 -16.66
N SER A 185 11.67 10.93 -16.32
CA SER A 185 12.34 12.00 -17.07
C SER A 185 13.03 11.42 -18.30
N ILE A 186 13.11 12.21 -19.37
CA ILE A 186 14.05 11.98 -20.47
C ILE A 186 15.38 12.60 -20.04
N ILE A 187 16.49 11.87 -20.14
CA ILE A 187 17.81 12.39 -19.75
C ILE A 187 18.60 12.68 -21.02
N ALA A 188 18.92 13.95 -21.27
CA ALA A 188 19.68 14.36 -22.44
C ALA A 188 21.02 13.62 -22.50
N GLY A 189 21.31 12.98 -23.64
CA GLY A 189 22.53 12.18 -23.85
C GLY A 189 22.49 10.75 -23.31
N ALA A 190 21.41 10.32 -22.63
CA ALA A 190 21.22 8.92 -22.22
C ALA A 190 20.42 8.12 -23.28
N ASP A 191 20.39 6.79 -23.12
CA ASP A 191 19.48 5.93 -23.89
C ASP A 191 18.04 6.08 -23.38
N ASN A 192 17.22 6.80 -24.15
CA ASN A 192 15.79 7.03 -23.88
C ASN A 192 14.89 6.22 -24.83
N SER A 193 15.39 5.15 -25.44
CA SER A 193 14.65 4.36 -26.43
C SER A 193 13.55 3.48 -25.83
N ASN A 194 13.64 3.16 -24.54
CA ASN A 194 12.78 2.18 -23.85
C ASN A 194 12.19 2.73 -22.54
N LEU A 195 11.71 3.96 -22.55
CA LEU A 195 11.03 4.53 -21.38
C LEU A 195 9.67 3.86 -21.17
N LYS A 196 9.23 3.76 -19.91
CA LYS A 196 7.90 3.27 -19.55
C LYS A 196 7.09 4.39 -18.94
N VAL A 197 5.83 4.48 -19.34
CA VAL A 197 4.86 5.45 -18.87
C VAL A 197 3.60 4.69 -18.46
N ALA A 198 2.81 5.22 -17.51
CA ALA A 198 1.47 4.70 -17.25
C ALA A 198 0.42 5.80 -17.19
N VAL A 199 -0.78 5.50 -17.67
CA VAL A 199 -1.98 6.35 -17.62
C VAL A 199 -3.20 5.50 -17.26
N VAL A 200 -4.32 6.13 -16.96
CA VAL A 200 -5.56 5.43 -16.63
C VAL A 200 -6.39 5.21 -17.88
N VAL A 201 -6.93 3.99 -18.05
CA VAL A 201 -7.98 3.68 -19.03
C VAL A 201 -9.28 3.44 -18.28
N ILE A 202 -10.34 4.12 -18.72
CA ILE A 202 -11.68 4.04 -18.14
C ILE A 202 -12.55 3.21 -19.07
N ASN A 203 -13.15 2.12 -18.56
CA ASN A 203 -14.16 1.32 -19.26
C ASN A 203 -15.55 1.59 -18.67
N SER A 204 -16.36 2.33 -19.43
CA SER A 204 -17.75 2.68 -19.07
C SER A 204 -18.79 1.69 -19.61
N GLU A 205 -18.34 0.56 -20.18
CA GLU A 205 -19.21 -0.48 -20.70
C GLU A 205 -19.47 -1.58 -19.67
N ASN A 206 -20.57 -2.30 -19.87
CA ASN A 206 -20.96 -3.46 -19.06
C ASN A 206 -20.20 -4.75 -19.46
N VAL A 207 -19.24 -4.66 -20.37
CA VAL A 207 -18.42 -5.77 -20.85
C VAL A 207 -16.93 -5.49 -20.66
N GLU A 208 -16.17 -6.53 -20.36
CA GLU A 208 -14.71 -6.46 -20.26
C GLU A 208 -14.10 -6.20 -21.63
N GLN A 209 -13.09 -5.34 -21.68
CA GLN A 209 -12.43 -4.92 -22.92
C GLN A 209 -11.03 -5.56 -23.02
N LYS A 210 -10.78 -6.26 -24.13
CA LYS A 210 -9.57 -7.08 -24.39
C LYS A 210 -8.90 -6.65 -25.69
N GLU A 211 -7.68 -7.18 -25.93
CA GLU A 211 -6.89 -6.92 -27.15
C GLU A 211 -6.68 -5.41 -27.43
N LEU A 212 -6.53 -4.64 -26.35
CA LEU A 212 -6.25 -3.21 -26.42
C LEU A 212 -4.75 -2.96 -26.56
N SER A 213 -4.40 -1.82 -27.17
CA SER A 213 -3.03 -1.33 -27.23
C SER A 213 -3.00 0.19 -27.08
N ILE A 214 -1.89 0.72 -26.58
CA ILE A 214 -1.59 2.16 -26.63
C ILE A 214 -0.46 2.37 -27.62
N ARG A 215 -0.69 3.28 -28.58
CA ARG A 215 0.36 3.82 -29.44
C ARG A 215 0.85 5.12 -28.84
N SER A 216 2.16 5.27 -28.65
CA SER A 216 2.78 6.49 -28.17
C SER A 216 3.64 7.10 -29.28
N THR A 217 3.62 8.43 -29.40
CA THR A 217 4.43 9.18 -30.36
C THR A 217 5.15 10.33 -29.67
N VAL A 218 6.48 10.35 -29.73
CA VAL A 218 7.32 11.43 -29.18
C VAL A 218 8.59 11.58 -30.01
N GLY A 219 9.03 12.82 -30.28
CA GLY A 219 10.24 13.07 -31.09
C GLY A 219 10.22 12.41 -32.49
N GLY A 220 9.03 12.20 -33.07
CA GLY A 220 8.84 11.50 -34.35
C GLY A 220 8.99 9.98 -34.30
N LYS A 221 9.20 9.39 -33.12
CA LYS A 221 9.24 7.93 -32.91
C LYS A 221 7.88 7.45 -32.43
N GLU A 222 7.47 6.29 -32.94
CA GLU A 222 6.21 5.63 -32.59
C GLU A 222 6.45 4.26 -31.95
N VAL A 223 5.71 3.93 -30.90
CA VAL A 223 5.73 2.62 -30.25
C VAL A 223 4.31 2.17 -29.95
N VAL A 224 3.95 0.93 -30.32
CA VAL A 224 2.67 0.30 -29.98
C VAL A 224 2.91 -0.73 -28.86
N THR A 225 2.19 -0.58 -27.75
CA THR A 225 2.28 -1.49 -26.60
C THR A 225 0.92 -2.12 -26.32
N LYS A 226 0.86 -3.46 -26.26
CA LYS A 226 -0.33 -4.16 -25.77
C LYS A 226 -0.55 -3.86 -24.28
N ILE A 227 -1.80 -3.64 -23.89
CA ILE A 227 -2.17 -3.38 -22.50
C ILE A 227 -3.07 -4.51 -21.96
N PRO A 228 -3.13 -4.71 -20.63
CA PRO A 228 -4.02 -5.68 -20.02
C PRO A 228 -5.50 -5.40 -20.31
N ALA A 229 -6.35 -6.40 -20.08
CA ALA A 229 -7.80 -6.22 -20.14
C ALA A 229 -8.29 -5.20 -19.10
N ILE A 230 -9.32 -4.44 -19.48
CA ILE A 230 -9.97 -3.45 -18.62
C ILE A 230 -11.33 -4.01 -18.21
N PRO A 231 -11.54 -4.35 -16.92
CA PRO A 231 -12.80 -4.88 -16.44
C PRO A 231 -13.98 -3.96 -16.78
N SER A 232 -15.18 -4.53 -16.91
CA SER A 232 -16.40 -3.74 -17.14
C SER A 232 -16.67 -2.81 -15.97
N LEU A 233 -17.19 -1.60 -16.26
CA LEU A 233 -17.47 -0.55 -15.30
C LEU A 233 -16.33 -0.35 -14.31
N SER A 234 -15.11 -0.13 -14.82
CA SER A 234 -13.91 -0.02 -14.00
C SER A 234 -12.87 0.89 -14.63
N THR A 235 -11.94 1.36 -13.81
CA THR A 235 -10.72 2.03 -14.25
C THR A 235 -9.52 1.16 -14.01
N ARG A 236 -8.51 1.27 -14.87
CA ARG A 236 -7.24 0.58 -14.68
C ARG A 236 -6.07 1.45 -15.13
N LYS A 237 -5.08 1.63 -14.26
CA LYS A 237 -3.80 2.22 -14.64
C LYS A 237 -3.00 1.20 -15.45
N VAL A 238 -2.58 1.56 -16.65
CA VAL A 238 -1.88 0.67 -17.59
C VAL A 238 -0.57 1.28 -18.03
N SER A 239 0.48 0.46 -18.07
CA SER A 239 1.80 0.88 -18.54
C SER A 239 1.98 0.62 -20.03
N PHE A 240 2.66 1.53 -20.72
CA PHE A 240 3.06 1.41 -22.13
C PHE A 240 4.48 1.95 -22.33
N ASN A 241 5.12 1.54 -23.43
CA ASN A 241 6.48 1.98 -23.76
C ASN A 241 6.47 3.28 -24.57
N VAL A 242 7.53 4.06 -24.42
CA VAL A 242 7.79 5.32 -25.13
C VAL A 242 9.24 5.33 -25.60
N ASN A 243 9.46 5.69 -26.87
CA ASN A 243 10.81 5.88 -27.41
C ASN A 243 11.08 7.37 -27.60
N ALA A 244 11.85 7.96 -26.69
CA ALA A 244 12.25 9.36 -26.74
C ALA A 244 13.71 9.54 -27.19
N GLY A 245 14.30 8.57 -27.90
CA GLY A 245 15.71 8.60 -28.31
C GLY A 245 16.09 9.77 -29.24
N ASN A 246 15.12 10.39 -29.90
CA ASN A 246 15.33 11.59 -30.73
C ASN A 246 15.23 12.91 -29.94
N VAL A 247 14.88 12.87 -28.66
CA VAL A 247 14.71 14.06 -27.82
C VAL A 247 16.05 14.41 -27.19
N THR A 248 16.61 15.56 -27.55
CA THR A 248 17.95 15.98 -27.12
C THR A 248 17.97 17.31 -26.36
N SER A 249 16.92 18.13 -26.51
CA SER A 249 16.84 19.44 -25.86
C SER A 249 16.05 19.36 -24.56
N ALA A 250 16.56 20.02 -23.52
CA ALA A 250 15.87 20.12 -22.23
C ALA A 250 14.54 20.88 -22.37
N GLY A 251 13.57 20.53 -21.52
CA GLY A 251 12.25 21.15 -21.49
C GLY A 251 11.10 20.15 -21.53
N LYS A 252 9.88 20.69 -21.63
CA LYS A 252 8.63 19.91 -21.67
C LYS A 252 8.39 19.35 -23.07
N ILE A 253 8.09 18.06 -23.15
CA ILE A 253 7.95 17.30 -24.39
C ILE A 253 6.61 16.59 -24.38
N ASN A 254 5.73 16.94 -25.33
CA ASN A 254 4.46 16.25 -25.49
C ASN A 254 4.68 14.86 -26.08
N CYS A 255 4.14 13.84 -25.41
CA CYS A 255 3.97 12.49 -25.95
C CYS A 255 2.49 12.29 -26.26
N ARG A 256 2.17 12.18 -27.56
CA ARG A 256 0.81 11.85 -28.03
C ARG A 256 0.55 10.38 -27.76
N ILE A 257 -0.64 10.05 -27.28
CA ILE A 257 -1.06 8.68 -26.98
C ILE A 257 -2.43 8.37 -27.60
N GLU A 258 -2.55 7.19 -28.23
CA GLU A 258 -3.77 6.72 -28.87
C GLU A 258 -4.15 5.34 -28.33
N LEU A 259 -5.37 5.20 -27.81
CA LEU A 259 -5.94 3.93 -27.40
C LEU A 259 -6.54 3.23 -28.62
N ILE A 260 -6.14 1.98 -28.85
CA ILE A 260 -6.44 1.25 -30.07
C ILE A 260 -7.08 -0.10 -29.73
N ALA A 261 -8.15 -0.44 -30.46
CA ALA A 261 -8.71 -1.79 -30.52
C ALA A 261 -8.98 -2.14 -31.98
N ASN A 262 -8.68 -3.37 -32.40
CA ASN A 262 -8.93 -3.85 -33.77
C ASN A 262 -8.42 -2.88 -34.86
N ARG A 263 -7.22 -2.30 -34.65
CA ARG A 263 -6.57 -1.30 -35.53
C ARG A 263 -7.31 0.04 -35.66
N LYS A 264 -8.39 0.27 -34.91
CA LYS A 264 -9.11 1.54 -34.85
C LYS A 264 -8.69 2.32 -33.61
N VAL A 265 -8.43 3.62 -33.77
CA VAL A 265 -8.24 4.55 -32.65
C VAL A 265 -9.61 4.79 -31.98
N LEU A 266 -9.70 4.46 -30.70
CA LEU A 266 -10.88 4.66 -29.86
C LEU A 266 -10.82 6.01 -29.15
N ASP A 267 -9.64 6.38 -28.68
CA ASP A 267 -9.39 7.64 -27.99
C ASP A 267 -7.97 8.13 -28.22
N GLU A 268 -7.76 9.43 -28.06
CA GLU A 268 -6.47 10.10 -28.21
C GLU A 268 -6.31 11.14 -27.09
N ASN A 269 -5.12 11.19 -26.51
CA ASN A 269 -4.75 12.19 -25.51
C ASN A 269 -3.23 12.47 -25.57
N LYS A 270 -2.69 13.19 -24.60
CA LYS A 270 -1.24 13.40 -24.45
C LYS A 270 -0.81 13.39 -23.00
N VAL A 271 0.45 13.02 -22.77
CA VAL A 271 1.17 13.24 -21.52
C VAL A 271 2.39 14.12 -21.78
N GLU A 272 2.79 14.91 -20.79
CA GLU A 272 3.94 15.81 -20.88
C GLU A 272 5.14 15.21 -20.14
N LEU A 273 6.16 14.80 -20.88
CA LEU A 273 7.44 14.32 -20.33
C LEU A 273 8.39 15.51 -20.13
N GLU A 274 9.31 15.41 -19.18
CA GLU A 274 10.35 16.42 -18.96
C GLU A 274 11.70 15.88 -19.43
N CYS A 275 12.35 16.58 -20.35
CA CYS A 275 13.74 16.35 -20.73
C CYS A 275 14.66 17.22 -19.87
N VAL A 276 15.62 16.59 -19.21
CA VAL A 276 16.55 17.24 -18.27
C VAL A 276 18.00 16.91 -18.63
N ASN A 277 18.94 17.73 -18.17
CA ASN A 277 20.36 17.46 -18.36
C ASN A 277 20.81 16.32 -17.43
N ALA A 278 21.93 15.66 -17.74
CA ALA A 278 22.46 14.55 -16.94
C ALA A 278 22.83 14.94 -15.49
N THR A 279 23.07 16.24 -15.24
CA THR A 279 23.37 16.80 -13.91
C THR A 279 22.13 17.21 -13.12
N ASP A 280 20.98 17.27 -13.77
CA ASP A 280 19.72 17.67 -13.13
C ASP A 280 19.14 16.53 -12.30
N LYS A 281 18.22 16.87 -11.40
CA LYS A 281 17.47 15.89 -10.60
C LYS A 281 16.40 15.30 -11.51
N TYR A 282 16.27 13.97 -11.53
CA TYR A 282 15.46 13.29 -12.54
C TYR A 282 14.66 12.13 -11.96
N MET A 283 13.62 11.73 -12.69
CA MET A 283 12.75 10.60 -12.37
C MET A 283 13.08 9.37 -13.20
N ASN A 284 13.05 8.19 -12.59
CA ASN A 284 13.00 6.91 -13.29
C ASN A 284 11.74 6.15 -12.90
N THR A 285 11.30 5.25 -13.78
CA THR A 285 10.22 4.30 -13.52
C THR A 285 10.74 2.88 -13.45
N PHE A 286 10.07 2.02 -12.69
CA PHE A 286 10.33 0.58 -12.61
C PHE A 286 9.02 -0.19 -12.48
N VAL A 287 9.02 -1.47 -12.87
CA VAL A 287 7.86 -2.35 -12.72
C VAL A 287 7.96 -3.04 -11.37
N SER A 288 7.02 -2.79 -10.46
CA SER A 288 7.03 -3.38 -9.11
C SER A 288 6.74 -4.87 -9.15
N GLY A 289 7.49 -5.65 -8.36
CA GLY A 289 7.27 -7.07 -8.15
C GLY A 289 6.00 -7.40 -7.35
N ILE A 290 5.43 -6.41 -6.66
CA ILE A 290 4.25 -6.57 -5.79
C ILE A 290 2.97 -6.80 -6.59
N ASP A 291 2.73 -6.04 -7.66
CA ASP A 291 1.49 -6.10 -8.45
C ASP A 291 1.73 -6.01 -9.97
N GLY A 292 2.97 -5.77 -10.42
CA GLY A 292 3.30 -5.56 -11.83
C GLY A 292 2.96 -4.18 -12.37
N SER A 293 2.54 -3.24 -11.51
CA SER A 293 2.29 -1.85 -11.89
C SER A 293 3.61 -1.07 -12.05
N LEU A 294 3.54 0.05 -12.77
CA LEU A 294 4.67 0.95 -12.94
C LEU A 294 4.75 1.95 -11.79
N GLN A 295 5.85 1.89 -11.03
CA GLN A 295 6.20 2.80 -9.95
C GLN A 295 7.41 3.65 -10.34
N TYR A 296 7.81 4.59 -9.47
CA TYR A 296 8.87 5.56 -9.79
C TYR A 296 9.75 5.92 -8.60
N PHE A 297 10.91 6.49 -8.89
CA PHE A 297 11.81 7.07 -7.89
C PHE A 297 12.59 8.22 -8.51
N ALA A 298 13.09 9.12 -7.67
CA ALA A 298 13.89 10.26 -8.07
C ALA A 298 15.36 10.06 -7.73
N VAL A 299 16.21 10.78 -8.45
CA VAL A 299 17.66 10.78 -8.25
C VAL A 299 18.15 12.22 -8.20
N SER A 300 18.96 12.56 -7.19
CA SER A 300 19.87 13.69 -7.27
C SER A 300 21.27 13.16 -7.57
N PRO A 301 21.80 13.38 -8.79
CA PRO A 301 23.10 12.86 -9.20
C PRO A 301 24.22 13.34 -8.28
N GLN A 302 25.27 12.51 -8.18
CA GLN A 302 26.56 12.95 -7.67
C GLN A 302 27.13 14.06 -8.58
N THR A 303 27.71 15.10 -7.99
CA THR A 303 28.42 16.15 -8.74
C THR A 303 29.58 15.54 -9.50
N GLY A 304 29.68 15.80 -10.81
CA GLY A 304 30.67 15.18 -11.69
C GLY A 304 30.29 13.79 -12.21
N GLY A 305 29.10 13.27 -11.86
CA GLY A 305 28.61 11.96 -12.27
C GLY A 305 28.81 10.88 -11.22
N ALA A 306 28.14 9.74 -11.40
CA ALA A 306 28.21 8.63 -10.46
C ALA A 306 29.57 7.92 -10.51
N VAL A 307 30.23 7.80 -9.36
CA VAL A 307 31.52 7.09 -9.22
C VAL A 307 31.32 5.80 -8.42
N LYS A 308 31.74 4.66 -8.96
CA LYS A 308 31.67 3.34 -8.29
C LYS A 308 32.35 3.40 -6.93
N GLY A 309 31.70 2.86 -5.90
CA GLY A 309 32.19 2.89 -4.52
C GLY A 309 31.95 4.23 -3.79
N SER A 310 31.25 5.18 -4.40
CA SER A 310 30.77 6.37 -3.68
C SER A 310 29.66 6.02 -2.69
N SER A 311 29.27 6.99 -1.88
CA SER A 311 28.16 6.81 -0.95
C SER A 311 26.80 6.83 -1.64
N LEU A 312 25.81 6.22 -1.00
CA LEU A 312 24.41 6.33 -1.38
C LEU A 312 23.62 7.00 -0.25
N PHE A 313 22.90 8.07 -0.56
CA PHE A 313 21.93 8.68 0.35
C PHE A 313 20.54 8.22 -0.05
N PHE A 314 19.92 7.41 0.78
CA PHE A 314 18.57 6.91 0.55
C PHE A 314 17.58 7.78 1.33
N SER A 315 16.78 8.58 0.62
CA SER A 315 15.91 9.59 1.24
C SER A 315 14.43 9.29 1.02
N VAL A 316 13.72 8.91 2.09
CA VAL A 316 12.29 8.64 2.05
C VAL A 316 11.49 9.93 2.28
N HIS A 317 10.44 10.15 1.49
CA HIS A 317 9.69 11.42 1.43
C HIS A 317 8.60 11.58 2.51
N GLY A 318 8.26 12.84 2.80
CA GLY A 318 7.15 13.25 3.66
C GLY A 318 5.76 13.05 3.05
N ALA A 319 4.70 13.21 3.85
CA ALA A 319 3.33 13.02 3.38
C ALA A 319 2.93 14.15 2.41
N GLY A 320 2.36 13.78 1.26
CA GLY A 320 1.99 14.74 0.21
C GLY A 320 3.18 15.22 -0.64
N VAL A 321 4.39 14.71 -0.42
CA VAL A 321 5.58 15.03 -1.19
C VAL A 321 5.81 13.99 -2.27
N GLU A 322 6.01 14.44 -3.51
CA GLU A 322 6.46 13.59 -4.62
C GLU A 322 7.94 13.26 -4.51
N ALA A 323 8.37 12.09 -5.00
CA ALA A 323 9.77 11.66 -4.96
C ALA A 323 10.72 12.71 -5.58
N ILE A 324 10.32 13.36 -6.69
CA ILE A 324 11.13 14.43 -7.31
C ILE A 324 11.28 15.65 -6.40
N GLY A 325 10.22 15.99 -5.65
CA GLY A 325 10.24 17.06 -4.67
C GLY A 325 11.22 16.76 -3.54
N GLN A 326 11.22 15.50 -3.06
CA GLN A 326 12.19 15.03 -2.08
C GLN A 326 13.63 15.15 -2.60
N ALA A 327 13.93 14.68 -3.81
CA ALA A 327 15.27 14.79 -4.38
C ALA A 327 15.71 16.24 -4.60
N LYS A 328 14.79 17.13 -5.02
CA LYS A 328 15.07 18.56 -5.24
C LYS A 328 15.35 19.33 -3.95
N ALA A 329 14.95 18.81 -2.79
CA ALA A 329 15.24 19.42 -1.49
C ALA A 329 16.71 19.30 -1.07
N TYR A 330 17.51 18.46 -1.73
CA TYR A 330 18.92 18.25 -1.46
C TYR A 330 19.81 18.89 -2.52
N GLN A 331 20.92 19.50 -2.10
CA GLN A 331 22.03 19.84 -2.98
C GLN A 331 22.77 18.57 -3.41
N ALA A 332 23.23 18.55 -4.67
CA ALA A 332 24.07 17.47 -5.18
C ALA A 332 25.37 17.39 -4.38
N LYS A 333 25.78 16.17 -4.03
CA LYS A 333 27.01 15.91 -3.27
C LYS A 333 28.09 15.39 -4.21
N ASP A 334 29.34 15.75 -3.96
CA ASP A 334 30.50 15.27 -4.72
C ASP A 334 30.94 13.85 -4.31
N TRP A 335 30.44 13.33 -3.19
CA TRP A 335 30.85 12.04 -2.60
C TRP A 335 29.77 10.97 -2.57
N GLY A 336 28.64 11.19 -3.26
CA GLY A 336 27.58 10.20 -3.36
C GLY A 336 26.35 10.65 -4.15
N THR A 337 25.54 9.68 -4.54
CA THR A 337 24.26 9.89 -5.22
C THR A 337 23.13 9.81 -4.20
N LEU A 338 22.11 10.66 -4.34
CA LEU A 338 20.88 10.55 -3.55
C LEU A 338 19.77 9.92 -4.37
N VAL A 339 19.05 8.98 -3.77
CA VAL A 339 17.90 8.29 -4.36
C VAL A 339 16.71 8.42 -3.42
N ALA A 340 15.58 8.86 -3.97
CA ALA A 340 14.32 9.01 -3.25
C ALA A 340 13.22 8.11 -3.86
N PRO A 341 12.83 7.00 -3.22
CA PRO A 341 11.73 6.15 -3.69
C PRO A 341 10.38 6.88 -3.66
N THR A 342 9.39 6.38 -4.40
CA THR A 342 7.96 6.66 -4.10
C THR A 342 7.44 5.66 -3.07
N ASN A 343 6.59 6.12 -2.15
CA ASN A 343 5.88 5.29 -1.17
C ASN A 343 4.59 4.71 -1.78
N ARG A 344 4.65 4.18 -3.02
CA ARG A 344 3.55 4.11 -4.02
C ARG A 344 2.96 5.44 -4.44
N ARG A 345 2.61 6.27 -3.46
CA ARG A 345 1.95 7.56 -3.59
C ARG A 345 2.52 8.55 -2.57
N PRO A 346 2.36 9.87 -2.78
CA PRO A 346 2.79 10.88 -1.82
C PRO A 346 2.27 10.70 -0.38
N ARG A 347 1.09 10.08 -0.20
CA ARG A 347 0.50 9.75 1.11
C ARG A 347 0.37 8.24 1.37
N GLY A 348 1.05 7.38 0.60
CA GLY A 348 0.77 5.93 0.48
C GLY A 348 0.64 5.15 1.79
N PHE A 349 1.68 4.43 2.20
CA PHE A 349 1.61 3.49 3.33
C PHE A 349 2.55 3.84 4.49
N ASN A 350 2.89 5.13 4.65
CA ASN A 350 3.81 5.61 5.69
C ASN A 350 5.17 4.89 5.73
N TRP A 351 5.65 4.34 4.61
CA TRP A 351 6.88 3.52 4.54
C TRP A 351 6.82 2.19 5.32
N GLU A 352 5.63 1.81 5.77
CA GLU A 352 5.31 0.48 6.31
C GLU A 352 4.61 -0.37 5.23
N ASP A 353 4.23 -1.61 5.57
CA ASP A 353 3.51 -2.53 4.68
C ASP A 353 4.10 -2.61 3.25
N TRP A 354 3.38 -2.10 2.24
CA TRP A 354 3.82 -2.05 0.84
C TRP A 354 4.81 -0.93 0.54
N GLY A 355 4.70 0.20 1.24
CA GLY A 355 5.63 1.33 1.12
C GLY A 355 7.06 0.93 1.52
N ARG A 356 7.18 0.08 2.53
CA ARG A 356 8.43 -0.59 2.91
C ARG A 356 9.00 -1.40 1.75
N LEU A 357 8.16 -2.18 1.08
CA LEU A 357 8.60 -3.04 -0.01
C LEU A 357 9.08 -2.22 -1.21
N ASP A 358 8.41 -1.12 -1.58
CA ASP A 358 8.90 -0.22 -2.63
C ASP A 358 10.25 0.40 -2.26
N ALA A 359 10.43 0.81 -1.00
CA ALA A 359 11.72 1.33 -0.53
C ALA A 359 12.82 0.28 -0.72
N LEU A 360 12.56 -1.00 -0.43
CA LEU A 360 13.52 -2.09 -0.64
C LEU A 360 13.76 -2.39 -2.14
N GLU A 361 12.72 -2.35 -2.98
CA GLU A 361 12.88 -2.50 -4.44
C GLU A 361 13.78 -1.39 -5.00
N VAL A 362 13.53 -0.13 -4.63
CA VAL A 362 14.33 1.01 -5.09
C VAL A 362 15.74 0.99 -4.49
N LEU A 363 15.92 0.59 -3.23
CA LEU A 363 17.25 0.43 -2.63
C LEU A 363 18.07 -0.61 -3.43
N ASN A 364 17.44 -1.72 -3.82
CA ASN A 364 18.09 -2.73 -4.65
C ASN A 364 18.44 -2.18 -6.05
N ILE A 365 17.50 -1.47 -6.69
CA ILE A 365 17.76 -0.79 -7.98
C ILE A 365 18.94 0.19 -7.85
N ALA A 366 18.98 0.98 -6.78
CA ALA A 366 20.04 1.95 -6.53
C ALA A 366 21.40 1.25 -6.33
N ARG A 367 21.45 0.15 -5.57
CA ARG A 367 22.66 -0.66 -5.38
C ARG A 367 23.20 -1.18 -6.72
N THR A 368 22.35 -1.74 -7.57
CA THR A 368 22.75 -2.24 -8.88
C THR A 368 23.14 -1.13 -9.85
N LYS A 369 22.38 -0.03 -9.88
CA LYS A 369 22.58 1.06 -10.84
C LYS A 369 23.81 1.90 -10.52
N PHE A 370 24.03 2.24 -9.25
CA PHE A 370 25.07 3.18 -8.84
C PHE A 370 26.30 2.51 -8.21
N ASN A 371 26.23 1.20 -7.89
CA ASN A 371 27.32 0.44 -7.27
C ASN A 371 28.00 1.20 -6.11
N PRO A 372 27.24 1.65 -5.09
CA PRO A 372 27.81 2.37 -3.97
C PRO A 372 28.71 1.46 -3.13
N ASP A 373 29.57 2.04 -2.29
CA ASP A 373 30.22 1.29 -1.21
C ASP A 373 29.11 0.71 -0.30
N PRO A 374 28.99 -0.63 -0.17
CA PRO A 374 27.94 -1.25 0.63
C PRO A 374 27.99 -0.87 2.11
N ASP A 375 29.11 -0.31 2.56
CA ASP A 375 29.30 0.14 3.92
C ASP A 375 29.06 1.65 4.10
N ARG A 376 28.67 2.37 3.04
CA ARG A 376 28.37 3.82 3.03
C ARG A 376 27.01 4.12 2.41
N ILE A 377 26.01 3.37 2.84
CA ILE A 377 24.61 3.60 2.50
C ILE A 377 23.94 4.25 3.73
N TYR A 378 23.39 5.44 3.55
CA TYR A 378 22.77 6.23 4.63
C TYR A 378 21.26 6.37 4.38
N LEU A 379 20.48 6.44 5.46
CA LEU A 379 19.02 6.60 5.40
C LEU A 379 18.60 7.93 6.02
N THR A 380 17.73 8.69 5.36
CA THR A 380 17.17 9.93 5.90
C THR A 380 15.78 10.20 5.34
N GLY A 381 15.09 11.21 5.88
CA GLY A 381 13.77 11.63 5.44
C GLY A 381 13.13 12.60 6.43
N HIS A 382 12.09 13.31 5.98
CA HIS A 382 11.39 14.33 6.77
C HIS A 382 9.92 13.99 6.99
N SER A 383 9.36 14.32 8.17
CA SER A 383 7.94 14.10 8.48
C SER A 383 7.56 12.60 8.40
N MET A 384 6.63 12.21 7.53
CA MET A 384 6.38 10.79 7.20
C MET A 384 7.66 10.05 6.77
N GLY A 385 8.58 10.73 6.09
CA GLY A 385 9.91 10.19 5.76
C GLY A 385 10.84 10.10 6.97
N GLY A 386 10.70 10.98 7.96
CA GLY A 386 11.39 10.86 9.24
C GLY A 386 10.92 9.62 10.01
N HIS A 387 9.61 9.36 10.00
CA HIS A 387 9.04 8.10 10.49
C HIS A 387 9.56 6.90 9.70
N GLY A 388 9.55 6.94 8.37
CA GLY A 388 10.12 5.89 7.53
C GLY A 388 11.59 5.63 7.81
N THR A 389 12.36 6.67 8.16
CA THR A 389 13.75 6.56 8.58
C THR A 389 13.90 5.81 9.89
N TRP A 390 13.08 6.14 10.90
CA TRP A 390 13.01 5.38 12.14
C TRP A 390 12.64 3.91 11.87
N PHE A 391 11.54 3.67 11.17
CA PHE A 391 11.02 2.33 10.91
C PHE A 391 11.97 1.44 10.10
N LEU A 392 12.44 1.89 8.92
CA LEU A 392 13.36 1.12 8.08
C LEU A 392 14.74 0.95 8.74
N GLY A 393 15.18 1.95 9.51
CA GLY A 393 16.41 1.89 10.29
C GLY A 393 16.39 0.76 11.33
N ALA A 394 15.31 0.68 12.12
CA ALA A 394 15.15 -0.38 13.12
C ALA A 394 14.82 -1.74 12.50
N THR A 395 14.06 -1.78 11.40
CA THR A 395 13.62 -3.03 10.78
C THR A 395 14.74 -3.71 10.00
N TYR A 396 15.60 -2.92 9.32
CA TYR A 396 16.69 -3.41 8.48
C TYR A 396 18.05 -2.87 8.91
N PRO A 397 18.49 -3.12 10.16
CA PRO A 397 19.70 -2.50 10.71
C PRO A 397 20.98 -2.91 9.98
N GLY A 398 20.95 -3.99 9.19
CA GLY A 398 22.08 -4.42 8.35
C GLY A 398 22.29 -3.59 7.07
N ASN A 399 21.35 -2.73 6.67
CA ASN A 399 21.43 -1.98 5.42
C ASN A 399 22.17 -0.64 5.53
N TRP A 400 22.36 -0.12 6.75
CA TRP A 400 22.67 1.29 6.96
C TRP A 400 24.02 1.45 7.66
N ALA A 401 24.79 2.44 7.20
CA ALA A 401 26.00 2.92 7.86
C ALA A 401 25.67 3.93 8.98
N SER A 402 24.62 4.72 8.77
CA SER A 402 24.06 5.69 9.72
C SER A 402 22.68 6.15 9.22
N ILE A 403 21.84 6.65 10.11
CA ILE A 403 20.51 7.18 9.77
C ILE A 403 20.29 8.59 10.33
N ALA A 404 19.45 9.37 9.66
CA ALA A 404 19.06 10.70 10.12
C ALA A 404 17.56 10.97 9.94
N PRO A 405 16.72 10.63 10.94
CA PRO A 405 15.31 10.98 10.94
C PRO A 405 15.10 12.46 11.23
N CYS A 406 14.43 13.17 10.31
CA CYS A 406 14.12 14.59 10.46
C CYS A 406 12.62 14.80 10.73
N ALA A 407 12.28 15.55 11.78
CA ALA A 407 10.89 15.88 12.14
C ALA A 407 9.90 14.68 12.10
N GLY A 408 10.36 13.50 12.53
CA GLY A 408 9.64 12.23 12.35
C GLY A 408 9.07 11.68 13.65
N TYR A 409 7.84 11.17 13.60
CA TYR A 409 7.24 10.41 14.71
C TYR A 409 7.75 8.95 14.70
N PRO A 410 8.07 8.35 15.87
CA PRO A 410 8.61 7.00 15.91
C PRO A 410 7.54 5.92 15.73
N THR A 411 6.27 6.19 16.04
CA THR A 411 5.21 5.17 15.93
C THR A 411 3.87 5.76 15.56
N LEU A 412 3.08 4.95 14.85
CA LEU A 412 1.71 5.24 14.46
C LEU A 412 0.69 5.07 15.61
N LYS A 413 1.14 4.55 16.77
CA LYS A 413 0.39 4.58 18.03
C LYS A 413 0.30 5.98 18.63
N GLY A 414 1.38 6.76 18.51
CA GLY A 414 1.47 8.11 19.09
C GLY A 414 0.99 9.21 18.14
N TYR A 415 1.16 9.03 16.83
CA TYR A 415 0.85 10.05 15.83
C TYR A 415 -0.34 9.66 14.93
N GLY A 416 -1.43 10.42 15.04
CA GLY A 416 -2.63 10.23 14.23
C GLY A 416 -2.53 11.05 12.95
N SER A 417 -2.50 10.39 11.79
CA SER A 417 -2.71 11.06 10.49
C SER A 417 -4.20 11.15 10.18
N ALA A 418 -4.57 11.53 8.94
CA ALA A 418 -5.93 11.40 8.42
C ALA A 418 -6.50 9.95 8.52
N ASP A 419 -5.64 8.95 8.71
CA ASP A 419 -6.04 7.56 8.90
C ASP A 419 -6.38 7.22 10.38
N GLY A 420 -6.14 8.12 11.34
CA GLY A 420 -6.35 7.90 12.78
C GLY A 420 -5.15 7.33 13.56
N LEU A 421 -5.35 7.01 14.84
CA LEU A 421 -4.37 6.47 15.79
C LEU A 421 -4.51 4.94 15.95
N ILE A 422 -3.42 4.25 16.31
CA ILE A 422 -3.47 2.87 16.82
C ILE A 422 -3.59 2.94 18.36
N PRO A 423 -4.58 2.27 18.98
CA PRO A 423 -4.69 2.22 20.44
C PRO A 423 -3.47 1.60 21.15
N ASP A 424 -3.09 2.14 22.32
CA ASP A 424 -1.97 1.61 23.12
C ASP A 424 -2.28 0.24 23.75
N LYS A 425 -3.55 -0.03 24.05
CA LYS A 425 -4.00 -1.26 24.70
C LYS A 425 -5.40 -1.64 24.20
N GLY A 426 -5.58 -2.91 23.84
CA GLY A 426 -6.89 -3.46 23.47
C GLY A 426 -7.80 -3.58 24.69
N ALA A 427 -9.06 -3.20 24.52
CA ALA A 427 -10.14 -3.33 25.49
C ALA A 427 -10.70 -4.76 25.62
N SER A 428 -10.36 -5.66 24.68
CA SER A 428 -10.75 -7.07 24.69
C SER A 428 -9.62 -7.99 24.22
N PRO A 429 -9.67 -9.31 24.50
CA PRO A 429 -8.68 -10.26 23.96
C PRO A 429 -8.59 -10.24 22.43
N ALA A 430 -9.72 -10.03 21.74
CA ALA A 430 -9.74 -9.90 20.28
C ALA A 430 -8.99 -8.65 19.82
N GLU A 431 -9.21 -7.49 20.44
CA GLU A 431 -8.47 -6.26 20.13
C GLU A 431 -6.98 -6.39 20.41
N GLN A 432 -6.58 -7.08 21.49
CA GLN A 432 -5.18 -7.35 21.79
C GLN A 432 -4.52 -8.19 20.68
N MET A 433 -5.24 -9.17 20.12
CA MET A 433 -4.76 -9.96 18.99
C MET A 433 -4.57 -9.10 17.73
N LEU A 434 -5.50 -8.19 17.45
CA LEU A 434 -5.40 -7.24 16.34
C LEU A 434 -4.19 -6.31 16.53
N LEU A 435 -4.02 -5.73 17.73
CA LEU A 435 -2.87 -4.86 18.03
C LEU A 435 -1.53 -5.60 17.92
N ARG A 436 -1.45 -6.86 18.36
CA ARG A 436 -0.26 -7.71 18.20
C ARG A 436 0.16 -7.83 16.74
N SER A 437 -0.79 -7.89 15.81
CA SER A 437 -0.46 -7.94 14.37
C SER A 437 0.12 -6.64 13.79
N SER A 438 0.05 -5.53 14.55
CA SER A 438 0.70 -4.25 14.25
C SER A 438 2.01 -4.03 15.01
N ASN A 439 2.54 -5.03 15.74
CA ASN A 439 3.73 -4.86 16.57
C ASN A 439 4.98 -4.38 15.80
N GLN A 440 5.07 -4.62 14.49
CA GLN A 440 6.16 -4.07 13.68
C GLN A 440 6.18 -2.53 13.63
N SER A 441 5.03 -1.87 13.78
CA SER A 441 4.85 -0.42 13.69
C SER A 441 5.23 0.33 14.98
N ASP A 442 5.63 -0.41 16.02
CA ASP A 442 6.09 0.12 17.31
C ASP A 442 7.63 0.19 17.32
N VAL A 443 8.17 1.22 16.65
CA VAL A 443 9.62 1.41 16.54
C VAL A 443 10.32 1.57 17.90
N PRO A 444 9.76 2.27 18.91
CA PRO A 444 10.36 2.30 20.25
C PRO A 444 10.65 0.90 20.81
N ALA A 445 9.76 -0.07 20.59
CA ALA A 445 10.00 -1.45 21.00
C ALA A 445 11.22 -2.10 20.31
N LEU A 446 11.57 -1.65 19.10
CA LEU A 446 12.69 -2.14 18.27
C LEU A 446 13.99 -1.33 18.42
N ALA A 447 14.01 -0.29 19.27
CA ALA A 447 15.10 0.71 19.29
C ALA A 447 16.51 0.13 19.52
N THR A 448 16.64 -1.03 20.18
CA THR A 448 17.95 -1.68 20.39
C THR A 448 18.63 -2.06 19.08
N ASN A 449 17.90 -2.16 17.97
CA ASN A 449 18.45 -2.41 16.64
C ASN A 449 19.29 -1.25 16.10
N TYR A 450 19.25 -0.05 16.71
CA TYR A 450 20.09 1.08 16.30
C TYR A 450 21.54 0.97 16.76
N LYS A 451 21.82 0.21 17.84
CA LYS A 451 23.17 0.01 18.42
C LYS A 451 24.34 -0.09 17.42
N PRO A 452 24.19 -0.75 16.26
CA PRO A 452 25.30 -0.96 15.33
C PRO A 452 25.73 0.25 14.48
N PHE A 453 25.00 1.37 14.49
CA PHE A 453 25.28 2.52 13.63
C PHE A 453 24.86 3.86 14.26
N GLY A 454 25.43 4.96 13.78
CA GLY A 454 25.13 6.29 14.29
C GLY A 454 23.72 6.76 13.95
N VAL A 455 23.08 7.51 14.86
CA VAL A 455 21.76 8.13 14.66
C VAL A 455 21.84 9.66 14.81
N TYR A 456 21.42 10.41 13.81
CA TYR A 456 21.33 11.88 13.87
C TYR A 456 19.88 12.36 13.89
N ILE A 457 19.41 12.91 15.01
CA ILE A 457 18.05 13.46 15.13
C ILE A 457 18.07 14.96 14.80
N ASN A 458 17.21 15.38 13.87
CA ASN A 458 17.07 16.79 13.46
C ASN A 458 15.60 17.22 13.52
N HIS A 459 15.25 18.29 14.23
CA HIS A 459 13.87 18.76 14.36
C HIS A 459 13.83 20.27 14.62
N GLY A 460 12.86 21.01 14.08
CA GLY A 460 12.55 22.37 14.54
C GLY A 460 11.86 22.39 15.91
N ASP A 461 12.25 23.29 16.81
CA ASP A 461 11.68 23.36 18.17
C ASP A 461 10.25 23.96 18.22
N ALA A 462 9.81 24.61 17.14
CA ALA A 462 8.53 25.28 16.99
C ALA A 462 7.62 24.59 15.93
N ASP A 463 7.81 23.29 15.71
CA ASP A 463 7.04 22.50 14.73
C ASP A 463 5.57 22.29 15.15
N PRO A 464 4.59 22.87 14.44
CA PRO A 464 3.17 22.74 14.79
C PRO A 464 2.50 21.50 14.16
N VAL A 465 3.19 20.75 13.30
CA VAL A 465 2.64 19.60 12.56
C VAL A 465 3.07 18.29 13.21
N VAL A 466 4.37 18.12 13.45
CA VAL A 466 4.92 16.98 14.19
C VAL A 466 5.65 17.54 15.39
N SER A 467 5.06 17.40 16.58
CA SER A 467 5.67 17.93 17.81
C SER A 467 7.11 17.46 17.98
N VAL A 468 8.00 18.40 18.33
CA VAL A 468 9.40 18.12 18.72
C VAL A 468 9.51 17.12 19.87
N ASP A 469 8.44 16.92 20.64
CA ASP A 469 8.42 15.95 21.73
C ASP A 469 8.66 14.51 21.26
N TYR A 470 8.35 14.17 19.99
CA TYR A 470 8.72 12.87 19.41
C TYR A 470 10.23 12.70 19.26
N ALA A 471 10.93 13.76 18.85
CA ALA A 471 12.39 13.76 18.79
C ALA A 471 13.00 13.68 20.19
N ARG A 472 12.44 14.42 21.17
CA ARG A 472 12.84 14.35 22.58
C ARG A 472 12.58 12.97 23.20
N GLN A 473 11.47 12.32 22.85
CA GLN A 473 11.15 10.95 23.25
C GLN A 473 12.21 9.98 22.76
N MET A 474 12.52 10.00 21.45
CA MET A 474 13.53 9.09 20.89
C MET A 474 14.93 9.39 21.41
N LYS A 475 15.28 10.66 21.63
CA LYS A 475 16.51 11.05 22.34
C LYS A 475 16.58 10.39 23.72
N LYS A 476 15.50 10.44 24.50
CA LYS A 476 15.44 9.81 25.84
C LYS A 476 15.60 8.29 25.76
N VAL A 477 14.97 7.64 24.78
CA VAL A 477 15.10 6.20 24.54
C VAL A 477 16.56 5.83 24.21
N LEU A 478 17.18 6.54 23.26
CA LEU A 478 18.56 6.30 22.84
C LEU A 478 19.56 6.60 23.97
N ALA A 479 19.38 7.68 24.73
CA ALA A 479 20.25 8.03 25.85
C ALA A 479 20.36 6.92 26.91
N GLY A 480 19.38 6.01 26.99
CA GLY A 480 19.41 4.87 27.90
C GLY A 480 20.37 3.75 27.50
N PHE A 481 20.82 3.64 26.24
CA PHE A 481 21.65 2.51 25.79
C PHE A 481 22.56 2.77 24.57
N HIS A 482 22.34 3.82 23.80
CA HIS A 482 22.99 4.06 22.51
C HIS A 482 24.21 4.97 22.67
N PRO A 483 25.42 4.51 22.35
CA PRO A 483 26.65 5.29 22.58
C PRO A 483 26.91 6.36 21.52
N ASP A 484 26.28 6.24 20.35
CA ASP A 484 26.63 6.99 19.14
C ASP A 484 25.41 7.66 18.50
N PHE A 485 24.90 8.73 19.12
CA PHE A 485 23.84 9.53 18.52
C PHE A 485 24.06 11.02 18.71
N SER A 486 23.57 11.80 17.76
CA SER A 486 23.54 13.26 17.81
C SER A 486 22.10 13.77 17.77
N TYR A 487 21.87 14.92 18.38
CA TYR A 487 20.54 15.53 18.53
C TYR A 487 20.64 17.03 18.30
N TYR A 488 19.83 17.55 17.38
CA TYR A 488 19.76 18.97 17.09
C TYR A 488 18.31 19.43 17.00
N GLU A 489 17.95 20.41 17.85
CA GLU A 489 16.73 21.21 17.73
C GLU A 489 17.10 22.51 17.03
N TYR A 490 16.48 22.79 15.88
CA TYR A 490 16.65 24.04 15.16
C TYR A 490 15.87 25.15 15.87
N PRO A 491 16.54 26.19 16.42
CA PRO A 491 15.85 27.24 17.16
C PRO A 491 14.88 28.04 16.28
N GLY A 492 13.62 28.14 16.70
CA GLY A 492 12.53 28.75 15.94
C GLY A 492 12.12 27.97 14.68
N GLY A 493 12.66 26.77 14.47
CA GLY A 493 12.36 25.96 13.29
C GLY A 493 10.92 25.45 13.31
N SER A 494 10.15 25.73 12.25
CA SER A 494 8.79 25.19 12.08
C SER A 494 8.82 23.73 11.57
N HIS A 495 7.70 23.21 11.03
CA HIS A 495 7.72 21.90 10.37
C HIS A 495 8.66 21.85 9.18
N TRP A 496 8.77 22.94 8.42
CA TRP A 496 9.68 23.08 7.30
C TRP A 496 10.37 24.44 7.38
N TYR A 497 11.69 24.43 7.51
CA TYR A 497 12.51 25.63 7.68
C TYR A 497 13.56 25.77 6.57
N GLY A 498 13.24 25.25 5.39
CA GLY A 498 14.12 25.25 4.22
C GLY A 498 14.87 23.94 4.03
N SER A 499 15.87 23.93 3.16
CA SER A 499 16.63 22.72 2.85
C SER A 499 17.28 22.12 4.10
N GLU A 500 17.62 22.92 5.11
CA GLU A 500 18.21 22.45 6.38
C GLU A 500 17.31 21.47 7.16
N SER A 501 16.01 21.39 6.84
CA SER A 501 15.14 20.33 7.38
C SER A 501 15.58 18.93 6.95
N VAL A 502 16.33 18.79 5.87
CA VAL A 502 16.80 17.49 5.32
C VAL A 502 18.26 17.48 4.86
N ASP A 503 18.80 18.62 4.44
CA ASP A 503 20.12 18.84 3.85
C ASP A 503 21.01 19.71 4.75
N TRP A 504 21.06 19.34 6.03
CA TRP A 504 21.84 20.02 7.07
C TRP A 504 23.30 19.58 7.04
N LYS A 505 24.25 20.52 6.97
CA LYS A 505 25.68 20.17 6.82
C LYS A 505 26.19 19.26 7.95
N PRO A 506 25.99 19.55 9.26
CA PRO A 506 26.38 18.64 10.34
C PRO A 506 25.78 17.22 10.25
N LEU A 507 24.58 17.05 9.69
CA LEU A 507 24.00 15.74 9.44
C LEU A 507 24.82 14.98 8.39
N PHE A 508 25.19 15.64 7.29
CA PHE A 508 26.01 15.00 6.24
C PHE A 508 27.47 14.80 6.66
N ASP A 509 28.03 15.68 7.50
CA ASP A 509 29.33 15.45 8.15
C ASP A 509 29.26 14.22 9.05
N PHE A 510 28.20 14.07 9.84
CA PHE A 510 27.94 12.87 10.64
C PHE A 510 27.91 11.62 9.76
N PHE A 511 27.15 11.60 8.66
CA PHE A 511 27.20 10.49 7.70
C PHE A 511 28.62 10.19 7.22
N LYS A 512 29.39 11.21 6.84
CA LYS A 512 30.75 11.05 6.31
C LYS A 512 31.70 10.38 7.31
N TRP A 513 31.47 10.52 8.61
CA TRP A 513 32.26 9.89 9.67
C TRP A 513 31.90 8.42 9.92
N HIS A 514 30.74 7.96 9.45
CA HIS A 514 30.24 6.62 9.73
C HIS A 514 30.48 5.66 8.57
N LYS A 515 30.85 4.43 8.91
CA LYS A 515 30.93 3.31 7.98
C LYS A 515 30.35 2.08 8.66
N ARG A 516 29.55 1.32 7.92
CA ARG A 516 29.05 0.03 8.41
C ARG A 516 30.24 -0.94 8.59
N LEU A 517 30.27 -1.67 9.71
CA LEU A 517 31.25 -2.74 9.89
C LEU A 517 30.98 -3.90 8.92
N ALA A 518 32.06 -4.50 8.41
CA ALA A 518 31.99 -5.77 7.69
C ALA A 518 31.45 -6.89 8.59
N ASP A 519 30.72 -7.86 8.03
CA ASP A 519 30.11 -8.95 8.80
C ASP A 519 31.14 -9.75 9.60
N THR A 520 32.34 -9.93 9.05
CA THR A 520 33.47 -10.62 9.70
C THR A 520 33.95 -9.93 10.98
N ALA A 521 33.70 -8.63 11.15
CA ALA A 521 34.06 -7.86 12.34
C ALA A 521 32.96 -7.86 13.41
N VAL A 522 31.74 -8.31 13.08
CA VAL A 522 30.61 -8.30 14.02
C VAL A 522 30.54 -9.64 14.77
N ASN A 523 30.92 -9.60 16.04
CA ASN A 523 30.89 -10.77 16.93
C ASN A 523 29.71 -10.74 17.92
N ALA A 524 29.18 -9.55 18.22
CA ALA A 524 28.01 -9.37 19.07
C ALA A 524 26.77 -9.05 18.21
N VAL A 525 25.64 -9.65 18.56
CA VAL A 525 24.33 -9.39 17.95
C VAL A 525 23.33 -9.10 19.06
N ASP A 526 22.58 -8.00 18.93
CA ASP A 526 21.35 -7.73 19.69
C ASP A 526 20.29 -7.33 18.67
N PHE A 527 19.48 -8.30 18.25
CA PHE A 527 18.51 -8.13 17.17
C PHE A 527 17.12 -8.48 17.65
N LYS A 528 16.17 -7.58 17.39
CA LYS A 528 14.76 -7.74 17.71
C LYS A 528 13.89 -7.59 16.47
N THR A 529 12.88 -8.45 16.32
CA THR A 529 11.89 -8.35 15.24
C THR A 529 10.52 -8.77 15.74
N ALA A 530 9.47 -8.14 15.25
CA ALA A 530 8.10 -8.60 15.48
C ALA A 530 7.74 -9.74 14.51
N SER A 531 8.28 -9.75 13.28
CA SER A 531 7.90 -10.73 12.26
C SER A 531 9.11 -11.17 11.43
N PRO A 532 9.48 -12.46 11.46
CA PRO A 532 10.47 -13.03 10.56
C PRO A 532 10.12 -12.87 9.08
N GLY A 533 8.83 -12.76 8.72
CA GLY A 533 8.39 -12.46 7.35
C GLY A 533 8.68 -11.02 6.90
N ILE A 534 8.98 -10.11 7.84
CA ILE A 534 9.36 -8.72 7.56
C ILE A 534 10.87 -8.55 7.62
N SER A 535 11.48 -9.02 8.71
CA SER A 535 12.92 -8.97 8.93
C SER A 535 13.31 -10.14 9.83
N SER A 536 13.98 -11.13 9.24
CA SER A 536 14.40 -12.35 9.93
C SER A 536 15.88 -12.35 10.29
N THR A 537 16.71 -11.57 9.60
CA THR A 537 18.15 -11.78 9.58
C THR A 537 18.90 -10.52 9.99
N TYR A 538 19.86 -10.71 10.89
CA TYR A 538 20.87 -9.71 11.17
C TYR A 538 22.25 -10.39 11.24
N ARG A 539 23.13 -10.00 10.31
CA ARG A 539 24.50 -10.53 10.19
C ARG A 539 24.48 -12.06 10.02
N TRP A 540 25.11 -12.78 10.94
CA TRP A 540 25.30 -14.23 10.91
C TRP A 540 24.16 -15.03 11.57
N VAL A 541 23.08 -14.36 11.99
CA VAL A 541 21.91 -14.99 12.64
C VAL A 541 20.61 -14.67 11.91
N SER A 542 19.78 -15.70 11.74
CA SER A 542 18.42 -15.54 11.26
C SER A 542 17.40 -16.23 12.17
N ILE A 543 16.34 -15.52 12.56
CA ILE A 543 15.15 -16.07 13.21
C ILE A 543 14.26 -16.68 12.12
N GLN A 544 14.08 -18.00 12.14
CA GLN A 544 13.28 -18.71 11.13
C GLN A 544 11.81 -18.84 11.56
N GLN A 545 11.57 -19.18 12.83
CA GLN A 545 10.23 -19.42 13.36
C GLN A 545 10.10 -18.88 14.78
N GLN A 546 8.94 -18.32 15.12
CA GLN A 546 8.61 -17.87 16.48
C GLN A 546 7.86 -18.98 17.23
N VAL A 547 7.83 -18.87 18.56
CA VAL A 547 6.93 -19.70 19.40
C VAL A 547 5.53 -19.07 19.40
N HIS A 548 5.48 -17.75 19.59
CA HIS A 548 4.32 -16.89 19.64
C HIS A 548 4.37 -15.94 18.42
N PRO A 549 3.58 -16.18 17.35
CA PRO A 549 3.63 -15.38 16.11
C PRO A 549 3.37 -13.90 16.36
N LEU A 550 4.17 -13.01 15.79
CA LEU A 550 4.02 -11.54 15.88
C LEU A 550 4.21 -10.91 17.28
N GLU A 551 4.54 -11.70 18.30
CA GLU A 551 5.20 -11.17 19.49
C GLU A 551 6.68 -10.87 19.19
N TYR A 552 7.30 -9.97 19.94
CA TYR A 552 8.70 -9.63 19.69
C TYR A 552 9.62 -10.82 19.96
N SER A 553 10.37 -11.24 18.94
CA SER A 553 11.52 -12.12 19.09
C SER A 553 12.77 -11.29 19.32
N ARG A 554 13.67 -11.78 20.18
CA ARG A 554 14.97 -11.14 20.41
C ARG A 554 16.07 -12.18 20.54
N VAL A 555 17.21 -11.89 19.92
CA VAL A 555 18.45 -12.66 20.07
C VAL A 555 19.55 -11.72 20.57
N ILE A 556 20.19 -12.09 21.68
CA ILE A 556 21.38 -11.40 22.20
C ILE A 556 22.50 -12.44 22.24
N LEU A 557 23.41 -12.39 21.27
CA LEU A 557 24.39 -13.43 21.01
C LEU A 557 25.80 -12.86 20.89
N GLN A 558 26.77 -13.63 21.36
CA GLN A 558 28.19 -13.36 21.22
C GLN A 558 28.86 -14.58 20.58
N ARG A 559 29.70 -14.36 19.57
CA ARG A 559 30.60 -15.40 19.04
C ARG A 559 32.06 -15.07 19.31
N ASP A 560 32.86 -16.12 19.49
CA ASP A 560 34.33 -16.06 19.48
C ASP A 560 34.82 -17.07 18.43
N LYS A 561 35.35 -16.53 17.33
CA LYS A 561 35.82 -17.33 16.19
C LYS A 561 37.09 -18.11 16.52
N ALA A 562 37.95 -17.56 17.38
CA ALA A 562 39.20 -18.20 17.78
C ALA A 562 38.92 -19.35 18.76
N ALA A 563 38.10 -19.12 19.78
CA ALA A 563 37.68 -20.16 20.73
C ALA A 563 36.71 -21.18 20.09
N GLY A 564 36.02 -20.81 19.00
CA GLY A 564 35.00 -21.66 18.42
C GLY A 564 33.74 -21.69 19.29
N THR A 565 33.24 -20.55 19.75
CA THR A 565 32.09 -20.51 20.65
C THR A 565 31.00 -19.55 20.18
N ILE A 566 29.73 -19.90 20.42
CA ILE A 566 28.56 -19.00 20.30
C ILE A 566 27.76 -19.11 21.60
N THR A 567 27.50 -17.98 22.27
CA THR A 567 26.76 -17.94 23.53
C THR A 567 25.72 -16.84 23.56
N GLY A 568 24.64 -16.98 24.33
CA GLY A 568 23.71 -15.88 24.55
C GLY A 568 22.29 -16.29 24.92
N THR A 569 21.33 -15.38 24.73
CA THR A 569 19.92 -15.55 25.10
C THR A 569 18.99 -15.32 23.91
N VAL A 570 17.87 -16.03 23.92
CA VAL A 570 16.90 -16.08 22.84
C VAL A 570 15.48 -16.03 23.41
N GLN A 571 14.69 -15.07 22.94
CA GLN A 571 13.30 -14.84 23.36
C GLN A 571 12.35 -15.01 22.19
N ASN A 572 11.25 -15.74 22.41
CA ASN A 572 10.21 -16.02 21.42
C ASN A 572 10.75 -16.54 20.05
N VAL A 573 11.63 -17.54 20.08
CA VAL A 573 12.13 -18.19 18.86
C VAL A 573 12.01 -19.70 19.00
N LYS A 574 11.39 -20.34 18.01
CA LYS A 574 11.35 -21.80 17.89
C LYS A 574 12.55 -22.30 17.08
N THR A 575 12.90 -21.63 15.99
CA THR A 575 13.99 -22.08 15.09
C THR A 575 14.92 -20.93 14.71
N LEU A 576 16.22 -21.13 14.84
CA LEU A 576 17.30 -20.23 14.41
C LEU A 576 18.09 -20.84 13.24
N LYS A 577 18.72 -19.98 12.45
CA LYS A 577 19.79 -20.33 11.51
C LYS A 577 21.05 -19.54 11.87
N PHE A 578 22.20 -20.21 11.94
CA PHE A 578 23.52 -19.56 12.04
C PHE A 578 24.32 -19.77 10.76
N LEU A 579 24.92 -18.68 10.27
CA LEU A 579 25.96 -18.72 9.25
C LEU A 579 27.31 -18.88 9.93
N LEU A 580 28.05 -19.94 9.59
CA LEU A 580 29.29 -20.32 10.26
C LEU A 580 30.54 -20.07 9.40
N SER A 581 30.37 -19.46 8.23
CA SER A 581 31.44 -19.19 7.26
C SER A 581 32.70 -18.57 7.88
N ASP A 582 32.51 -17.67 8.84
CA ASP A 582 33.61 -16.91 9.47
C ASP A 582 34.45 -17.74 10.46
N PHE A 583 34.03 -18.96 10.83
CA PHE A 583 34.83 -19.88 11.64
C PHE A 583 35.84 -20.69 10.81
N GLY A 584 35.65 -20.76 9.48
CA GLY A 584 36.42 -21.60 8.57
C GLY A 584 36.04 -23.09 8.65
N ALA A 585 36.46 -23.89 7.67
CA ALA A 585 36.22 -25.34 7.62
C ALA A 585 37.02 -26.11 8.70
N GLY A 586 36.44 -27.20 9.21
CA GLY A 586 37.06 -28.10 10.21
C GLY A 586 37.10 -27.55 11.63
N LYS A 587 36.52 -26.37 11.89
CA LYS A 587 36.48 -25.74 13.20
C LYS A 587 35.39 -26.38 14.06
N ASN A 588 35.76 -26.88 15.24
CA ASN A 588 34.78 -27.28 16.25
C ASN A 588 34.19 -26.02 16.91
N ILE A 589 32.86 -25.95 16.93
CA ILE A 589 32.07 -24.85 17.48
C ILE A 589 31.21 -25.38 18.63
N THR A 590 31.32 -24.72 19.78
CA THR A 590 30.51 -24.96 20.97
C THR A 590 29.42 -23.88 21.08
N ILE A 591 28.17 -24.28 21.28
CA ILE A 591 27.02 -23.38 21.30
C ILE A 591 26.28 -23.54 22.64
N LEU A 592 26.10 -22.44 23.36
CA LEU A 592 25.35 -22.39 24.64
C LEU A 592 24.32 -21.26 24.59
N LEU A 593 23.04 -21.61 24.46
CA LEU A 593 21.94 -20.67 24.41
C LEU A 593 21.05 -20.83 25.65
N ASP A 594 20.57 -19.70 26.19
CA ASP A 594 19.66 -19.63 27.34
C ASP A 594 20.18 -20.31 28.62
N SER A 595 21.50 -20.52 28.73
CA SER A 595 22.11 -21.29 29.82
C SER A 595 21.54 -22.70 29.99
N LEU A 596 21.07 -23.31 28.89
CA LEU A 596 20.54 -24.67 28.85
C LEU A 596 21.68 -25.67 28.54
N ASN A 597 21.50 -26.56 27.56
CA ASN A 597 22.50 -27.54 27.14
C ASN A 597 23.54 -26.95 26.18
N ILE A 598 24.71 -27.58 26.14
CA ILE A 598 25.79 -27.29 25.19
C ILE A 598 25.61 -28.15 23.94
N LEU A 599 25.76 -27.54 22.77
CA LEU A 599 25.84 -28.22 21.47
C LEU A 599 27.25 -28.10 20.90
N SER A 600 27.72 -29.15 20.23
CA SER A 600 29.00 -29.16 19.51
C SER A 600 28.78 -29.44 18.04
N TYR A 601 29.45 -28.69 17.16
CA TYR A 601 29.36 -28.85 15.72
C TYR A 601 30.70 -28.55 15.06
N THR A 602 31.19 -29.46 14.22
CA THR A 602 32.40 -29.22 13.41
C THR A 602 31.99 -28.73 12.03
N THR A 603 32.44 -27.54 11.64
CA THR A 603 32.16 -26.97 10.32
C THR A 603 32.74 -27.83 9.20
N LYS A 604 31.95 -28.04 8.15
CA LYS A 604 32.33 -28.90 7.01
C LYS A 604 33.02 -28.11 5.90
N GLU A 605 32.52 -26.92 5.62
CA GLU A 605 32.97 -26.06 4.52
C GLU A 605 32.92 -24.57 4.92
N ASN A 606 33.51 -23.71 4.10
CA ASN A 606 33.56 -22.26 4.37
C ASN A 606 32.21 -21.55 4.17
N SER A 607 31.18 -22.24 3.67
CA SER A 607 29.80 -21.75 3.51
C SER A 607 28.82 -22.37 4.50
N ASP A 608 29.32 -23.09 5.50
CA ASP A 608 28.49 -23.93 6.35
C ASP A 608 27.45 -23.11 7.15
N SER A 609 26.27 -23.69 7.34
CA SER A 609 25.20 -23.12 8.13
C SER A 609 24.40 -24.20 8.82
N ILE A 610 23.97 -23.92 10.03
CA ILE A 610 23.21 -24.87 10.86
C ILE A 610 21.87 -24.26 11.27
N PHE A 611 20.92 -25.14 11.58
CA PHE A 611 19.65 -24.77 12.15
C PHE A 611 19.53 -25.36 13.55
N LEU A 612 18.97 -24.57 14.46
CA LEU A 612 18.74 -24.93 15.86
C LEU A 612 17.26 -24.80 16.19
N SER A 613 16.67 -25.82 16.78
CA SER A 613 15.29 -25.82 17.29
C SER A 613 15.29 -25.79 18.82
N LYS A 614 14.38 -25.00 19.41
CA LYS A 614 14.13 -24.96 20.84
C LYS A 614 13.20 -26.10 21.24
N GLU A 615 13.66 -26.97 22.11
CA GLU A 615 12.89 -28.08 22.72
C GLU A 615 12.63 -27.80 24.21
N ASP A 616 11.81 -28.63 24.86
CA ASP A 616 11.34 -28.38 26.23
C ASP A 616 12.47 -28.15 27.25
N ASN A 617 13.60 -28.85 27.10
CA ASN A 617 14.74 -28.81 28.04
C ASN A 617 16.06 -28.34 27.39
N GLY A 618 16.02 -27.71 26.22
CA GLY A 618 17.26 -27.34 25.53
C GLY A 618 17.13 -26.94 24.08
N TRP A 619 18.26 -26.78 23.42
CA TRP A 619 18.38 -26.58 21.97
C TRP A 619 18.92 -27.84 21.30
N ALA A 620 18.49 -28.10 20.06
CA ALA A 620 18.96 -29.23 19.26
C ALA A 620 19.29 -28.80 17.82
N LEU A 621 20.29 -29.46 17.22
CA LEU A 621 20.55 -29.35 15.78
C LEU A 621 19.36 -29.95 15.01
N THR A 622 18.89 -29.24 13.99
CA THR A 622 17.77 -29.67 13.15
C THR A 622 18.07 -29.38 11.68
N SER A 623 17.26 -29.94 10.77
CA SER A 623 17.20 -29.49 9.38
C SER A 623 16.49 -28.15 9.28
N ALA A 624 16.65 -27.48 8.13
CA ALA A 624 15.86 -26.30 7.80
C ALA A 624 14.35 -26.61 7.87
N PRO A 625 13.50 -25.68 8.36
CA PRO A 625 12.05 -25.81 8.25
C PRO A 625 11.63 -26.04 6.79
N SER A 626 10.61 -26.88 6.59
CA SER A 626 10.05 -27.11 5.25
C SER A 626 9.41 -25.83 4.70
N ALA A 627 9.39 -25.66 3.37
CA ALA A 627 8.69 -24.55 2.72
C ALA A 627 7.17 -24.55 3.01
N ASP A 628 6.61 -25.72 3.36
CA ASP A 628 5.20 -25.85 3.76
C ASP A 628 4.93 -25.31 5.17
N GLN A 629 5.95 -25.16 6.01
CA GLN A 629 5.83 -24.55 7.33
C GLN A 629 5.93 -23.02 7.22
N LYS A 630 5.51 -22.31 8.27
CA LYS A 630 5.77 -20.88 8.39
C LYS A 630 7.26 -20.61 8.46
N GLY A 631 7.69 -19.55 7.79
CA GLY A 631 9.06 -19.06 7.83
C GLY A 631 9.18 -17.70 7.15
N PRO A 632 10.39 -17.14 7.02
CA PRO A 632 10.59 -15.83 6.40
C PRO A 632 10.08 -15.74 4.95
N HIS A 633 9.95 -16.87 4.27
CA HIS A 633 9.41 -16.96 2.91
C HIS A 633 7.88 -16.78 2.83
N ARG A 634 7.16 -17.08 3.91
CA ARG A 634 5.70 -17.05 4.03
C ARG A 634 5.31 -17.18 5.51
N TYR A 635 4.95 -16.07 6.14
CA TYR A 635 4.76 -16.03 7.60
C TYR A 635 3.32 -15.66 8.02
N GLY A 636 2.58 -15.01 7.13
CA GLY A 636 1.40 -14.22 7.46
C GLY A 636 1.76 -12.71 7.53
N THR A 637 0.79 -11.82 7.61
CA THR A 637 -0.61 -12.02 8.01
C THR A 637 -1.57 -12.03 6.83
N PHE A 638 -2.89 -11.83 7.04
CA PHE A 638 -3.89 -11.66 5.97
C PHE A 638 -3.50 -10.64 4.88
N LYS A 639 -2.64 -9.66 5.18
CA LYS A 639 -2.15 -8.66 4.21
C LYS A 639 -1.06 -9.21 3.27
N GLU A 640 -0.33 -10.25 3.66
CA GLU A 640 0.81 -10.78 2.89
C GLU A 640 0.46 -11.22 1.45
N PRO A 641 -0.71 -11.85 1.18
CA PRO A 641 -1.05 -12.30 -0.17
C PRO A 641 -1.14 -11.18 -1.21
N PHE A 642 -1.28 -9.92 -0.80
CA PHE A 642 -1.30 -8.76 -1.70
C PHE A 642 0.11 -8.30 -2.13
N ASN A 643 1.19 -9.01 -1.76
CA ASN A 643 2.58 -8.61 -2.01
C ASN A 643 3.25 -9.27 -3.21
N LYS A 644 2.56 -10.15 -3.98
CA LYS A 644 3.21 -10.98 -5.01
C LYS A 644 2.33 -11.21 -6.23
N ARG A 645 2.28 -10.21 -7.10
CA ARG A 645 1.50 -10.12 -8.34
C ARG A 645 0.11 -10.70 -8.17
N MET A 646 -0.64 -10.25 -7.17
CA MET A 646 -1.93 -10.84 -6.83
C MET A 646 -2.94 -10.81 -7.99
N VAL A 647 -3.85 -11.79 -8.00
CA VAL A 647 -5.04 -11.81 -8.89
C VAL A 647 -6.30 -11.90 -8.05
N PHE A 648 -7.31 -11.11 -8.39
CA PHE A 648 -8.61 -11.06 -7.73
C PHE A 648 -9.59 -12.00 -8.44
N VAL A 649 -10.13 -12.96 -7.71
CA VAL A 649 -10.96 -14.04 -8.27
C VAL A 649 -12.35 -13.99 -7.64
N TYR A 650 -13.33 -13.50 -8.41
CA TYR A 650 -14.73 -13.41 -7.95
C TYR A 650 -15.52 -14.68 -8.27
N GLY A 651 -16.47 -15.01 -7.39
CA GLY A 651 -17.31 -16.20 -7.51
C GLY A 651 -18.43 -16.06 -8.54
N THR A 652 -18.75 -17.16 -9.24
CA THR A 652 -19.85 -17.23 -10.21
C THR A 652 -20.86 -18.34 -9.94
N LYS A 653 -20.73 -19.04 -8.81
CA LYS A 653 -21.59 -20.18 -8.43
C LYS A 653 -22.70 -19.81 -7.44
N GLY A 654 -22.68 -18.59 -6.91
CA GLY A 654 -23.72 -18.09 -6.02
C GLY A 654 -25.03 -17.79 -6.77
N ASN A 655 -26.02 -17.35 -6.01
CA ASN A 655 -27.21 -16.71 -6.56
C ASN A 655 -26.84 -15.33 -7.16
N LYS A 656 -27.82 -14.64 -7.75
CA LYS A 656 -27.58 -13.34 -8.40
C LYS A 656 -26.94 -12.31 -7.46
N GLU A 657 -27.48 -12.13 -6.25
CA GLU A 657 -27.00 -11.13 -5.29
C GLU A 657 -25.58 -11.45 -4.80
N GLU A 658 -25.26 -12.72 -4.59
CA GLU A 658 -23.93 -13.16 -4.16
C GLU A 658 -22.86 -12.99 -5.24
N ASN A 659 -23.20 -13.28 -6.50
CA ASN A 659 -22.30 -13.08 -7.62
C ASN A 659 -22.07 -11.58 -7.86
N GLU A 660 -23.11 -10.76 -7.74
CA GLU A 660 -23.02 -9.30 -7.81
C GLU A 660 -22.14 -8.74 -6.67
N TRP A 661 -22.35 -9.18 -5.44
CA TRP A 661 -21.50 -8.81 -4.31
C TRP A 661 -20.04 -9.18 -4.56
N SER A 662 -19.77 -10.43 -4.98
CA SER A 662 -18.40 -10.91 -5.14
C SER A 662 -17.62 -10.10 -6.17
N LEU A 663 -18.24 -9.74 -7.28
CA LEU A 663 -17.63 -8.88 -8.31
C LEU A 663 -17.44 -7.44 -7.81
N ASN A 664 -18.46 -6.86 -7.17
CA ASN A 664 -18.39 -5.49 -6.67
C ASN A 664 -17.35 -5.33 -5.55
N LYS A 665 -17.21 -6.32 -4.67
CA LYS A 665 -16.17 -6.31 -3.63
C LYS A 665 -14.77 -6.37 -4.23
N ALA A 666 -14.56 -7.19 -5.27
CA ALA A 666 -13.29 -7.25 -5.99
C ALA A 666 -12.98 -5.92 -6.70
N ARG A 667 -13.98 -5.24 -7.26
CA ARG A 667 -13.84 -3.89 -7.85
C ARG A 667 -13.49 -2.85 -6.80
N TYR A 668 -14.21 -2.81 -5.68
CA TYR A 668 -13.94 -1.90 -4.57
C TYR A 668 -12.49 -2.01 -4.08
N ASP A 669 -11.98 -3.24 -3.92
CA ASP A 669 -10.59 -3.45 -3.51
C ASP A 669 -9.58 -3.03 -4.59
N ALA A 670 -9.93 -3.20 -5.86
CA ALA A 670 -9.09 -2.74 -6.97
C ALA A 670 -9.05 -1.20 -7.04
N GLU A 671 -10.17 -0.54 -6.78
CA GLU A 671 -10.27 0.92 -6.64
C GLU A 671 -9.40 1.42 -5.47
N ALA A 672 -9.51 0.78 -4.31
CA ALA A 672 -8.68 1.09 -3.14
C ALA A 672 -7.18 0.92 -3.44
N TRP A 673 -6.81 -0.18 -4.11
CA TRP A 673 -5.44 -0.47 -4.51
C TRP A 673 -4.90 0.51 -5.56
N TYR A 674 -5.71 0.88 -6.54
CA TYR A 674 -5.37 1.89 -7.53
C TYR A 674 -5.08 3.25 -6.87
N TYR A 675 -5.98 3.68 -5.99
CA TYR A 675 -5.87 4.96 -5.33
C TYR A 675 -4.66 5.02 -4.38
N ARG A 676 -4.60 4.12 -3.39
CA ARG A 676 -3.55 4.12 -2.35
C ARG A 676 -2.21 3.60 -2.87
N GLY A 677 -2.24 2.57 -3.71
CA GLY A 677 -1.06 1.82 -4.13
C GLY A 677 -0.50 2.19 -5.49
N ASN A 678 -1.08 3.18 -6.19
CA ASN A 678 -0.74 3.48 -7.59
C ASN A 678 -0.74 2.21 -8.46
N GLY A 679 -1.60 1.26 -8.10
CA GLY A 679 -1.48 -0.13 -8.52
C GLY A 679 -2.52 -0.51 -9.56
N ALA A 680 -2.36 -1.71 -10.10
CA ALA A 680 -3.32 -2.32 -11.00
C ALA A 680 -3.37 -3.83 -10.76
N VAL A 681 -4.57 -4.38 -10.73
CA VAL A 681 -4.82 -5.81 -10.45
C VAL A 681 -5.65 -6.43 -11.56
N ASP A 682 -5.44 -7.72 -11.81
CA ASP A 682 -6.35 -8.49 -12.64
C ASP A 682 -7.55 -8.93 -11.81
N ILE A 683 -8.75 -8.69 -12.35
CA ILE A 683 -10.02 -9.15 -11.77
C ILE A 683 -10.60 -10.18 -12.74
N ILE A 684 -10.76 -11.41 -12.30
CA ILE A 684 -11.20 -12.52 -13.15
C ILE A 684 -12.32 -13.31 -12.50
N ALA A 685 -13.15 -13.94 -13.32
CA ALA A 685 -14.10 -14.93 -12.83
C ALA A 685 -13.35 -16.18 -12.35
N ASP A 686 -13.87 -16.82 -11.30
CA ASP A 686 -13.39 -18.12 -10.80
C ASP A 686 -13.22 -19.19 -11.90
N LYS A 687 -14.14 -19.26 -12.87
CA LYS A 687 -14.05 -20.18 -14.01
C LYS A 687 -12.87 -19.94 -14.96
N GLU A 688 -12.27 -18.76 -14.93
CA GLU A 688 -11.11 -18.42 -15.78
C GLU A 688 -9.77 -18.78 -15.12
N TYR A 689 -9.79 -19.07 -13.82
CA TYR A 689 -8.60 -19.39 -13.06
C TYR A 689 -8.07 -20.79 -13.41
N SER A 690 -6.78 -20.86 -13.71
CA SER A 690 -6.02 -22.11 -13.75
C SER A 690 -4.64 -21.91 -13.15
N GLU A 691 -4.08 -22.98 -12.55
CA GLU A 691 -2.76 -22.91 -11.90
C GLU A 691 -1.65 -22.57 -12.90
N SER A 692 -1.74 -23.08 -14.13
CA SER A 692 -0.74 -22.82 -15.17
C SER A 692 -0.77 -21.37 -15.64
N ARG A 693 -1.95 -20.77 -15.82
CA ARG A 693 -2.09 -19.39 -16.30
C ARG A 693 -1.66 -18.35 -15.26
N TYR A 694 -1.86 -18.64 -13.98
CA TYR A 694 -1.56 -17.73 -12.87
C TYR A 694 -0.41 -18.21 -11.97
N ALA A 695 0.48 -19.05 -12.51
CA ALA A 695 1.63 -19.58 -11.78
C ALA A 695 2.51 -18.46 -11.19
N GLY A 696 2.97 -18.65 -9.96
CA GLY A 696 3.84 -17.71 -9.25
C GLY A 696 3.14 -16.48 -8.68
N ARG A 697 1.83 -16.32 -8.91
CA ARG A 697 1.01 -15.23 -8.36
C ARG A 697 0.30 -15.66 -7.09
N ASN A 698 0.07 -14.71 -6.18
CA ASN A 698 -0.88 -14.91 -5.09
C ASN A 698 -2.32 -14.76 -5.59
N VAL A 699 -3.26 -15.38 -4.87
CA VAL A 699 -4.68 -15.40 -5.26
C VAL A 699 -5.53 -14.79 -4.16
N ILE A 700 -6.42 -13.86 -4.50
CA ILE A 700 -7.41 -13.30 -3.57
C ILE A 700 -8.78 -13.81 -3.99
N ILE A 701 -9.41 -14.63 -3.15
CA ILE A 701 -10.72 -15.21 -3.40
C ILE A 701 -11.79 -14.32 -2.79
N TYR A 702 -12.78 -13.95 -3.59
CA TYR A 702 -14.01 -13.33 -3.12
C TYR A 702 -15.13 -14.36 -3.20
N GLY A 703 -15.75 -14.66 -2.06
CA GLY A 703 -16.76 -15.71 -1.92
C GLY A 703 -16.29 -16.91 -1.09
N ASN A 704 -17.13 -17.94 -1.04
CA ASN A 704 -16.97 -19.09 -0.15
C ASN A 704 -17.06 -20.43 -0.91
N ALA A 705 -17.01 -21.56 -0.20
CA ALA A 705 -17.05 -22.90 -0.80
C ALA A 705 -18.28 -23.18 -1.70
N SER A 706 -19.38 -22.47 -1.46
CA SER A 706 -20.64 -22.59 -2.22
C SER A 706 -20.76 -21.59 -3.37
N THR A 707 -19.99 -20.49 -3.36
CA THR A 707 -20.15 -19.38 -4.32
C THR A 707 -18.97 -19.18 -5.26
N ASN A 708 -17.80 -19.74 -4.94
CA ASN A 708 -16.59 -19.63 -5.76
C ASN A 708 -15.99 -21.00 -6.08
N SER A 709 -15.93 -21.35 -7.37
CA SER A 709 -15.50 -22.67 -7.85
C SER A 709 -14.00 -22.97 -7.64
N VAL A 710 -13.17 -21.96 -7.42
CA VAL A 710 -11.73 -22.12 -7.15
C VAL A 710 -11.47 -22.43 -5.67
N TYR A 711 -12.40 -22.07 -4.79
CA TYR A 711 -12.26 -22.15 -3.34
C TYR A 711 -11.79 -23.52 -2.85
N ASN A 712 -12.53 -24.59 -3.18
CA ASN A 712 -12.21 -25.95 -2.69
C ASN A 712 -10.89 -26.49 -3.25
N LYS A 713 -10.48 -26.01 -4.43
CA LYS A 713 -9.23 -26.40 -5.07
C LYS A 713 -8.03 -25.83 -4.31
N LEU A 714 -8.07 -24.55 -3.99
CA LEU A 714 -6.93 -23.86 -3.36
C LEU A 714 -6.89 -23.99 -1.83
N LEU A 715 -8.04 -24.21 -1.18
CA LEU A 715 -8.15 -24.25 0.28
C LEU A 715 -8.24 -25.68 0.84
N LYS A 716 -7.81 -26.68 0.06
CA LYS A 716 -7.77 -28.07 0.51
C LYS A 716 -6.89 -28.19 1.75
N GLY A 717 -7.47 -28.71 2.84
CA GLY A 717 -6.80 -28.88 4.13
C GLY A 717 -6.64 -27.60 4.96
N CYS A 718 -7.19 -26.47 4.50
CA CYS A 718 -7.30 -25.28 5.34
C CYS A 718 -8.22 -25.61 6.54
N PRO A 719 -7.80 -25.35 7.79
CA PRO A 719 -8.63 -25.62 8.96
C PRO A 719 -9.76 -24.59 9.11
N ILE A 720 -9.79 -23.54 8.28
CA ILE A 720 -10.88 -22.58 8.21
C ILE A 720 -11.68 -22.81 6.92
N GLN A 721 -12.98 -23.04 7.06
CA GLN A 721 -13.87 -23.29 5.93
C GLN A 721 -15.14 -22.47 6.06
N VAL A 722 -15.47 -21.69 5.03
CA VAL A 722 -16.71 -20.90 4.95
C VAL A 722 -17.63 -21.52 3.89
N SER A 723 -18.88 -21.73 4.25
CA SER A 723 -19.96 -22.16 3.34
C SER A 723 -21.26 -21.46 3.73
N ARG A 724 -22.37 -21.79 3.06
CA ARG A 724 -23.68 -21.22 3.41
C ARG A 724 -24.03 -21.49 4.87
N ASN A 725 -24.30 -20.41 5.61
CA ASN A 725 -24.75 -20.40 7.00
C ASN A 725 -23.76 -20.95 8.03
N VAL A 726 -22.53 -21.32 7.64
CA VAL A 726 -21.57 -21.96 8.53
C VAL A 726 -20.14 -21.48 8.26
N VAL A 727 -19.40 -21.22 9.34
CA VAL A 727 -17.95 -21.04 9.35
C VAL A 727 -17.33 -22.06 10.30
N ASN A 728 -16.45 -22.92 9.79
CA ASN A 728 -15.67 -23.84 10.60
C ASN A 728 -14.28 -23.26 10.87
N VAL A 729 -13.82 -23.33 12.12
CA VAL A 729 -12.47 -22.96 12.56
C VAL A 729 -11.90 -24.12 13.39
N GLY A 730 -11.10 -24.97 12.75
CA GLY A 730 -10.65 -26.23 13.35
C GLY A 730 -11.83 -27.14 13.67
N SER A 731 -12.00 -27.50 14.93
CA SER A 731 -13.13 -28.30 15.41
C SER A 731 -14.37 -27.48 15.80
N LYS A 732 -14.28 -26.14 15.81
CA LYS A 732 -15.39 -25.27 16.20
C LYS A 732 -16.22 -24.86 14.99
N GLU A 733 -17.54 -24.96 15.15
CA GLU A 733 -18.52 -24.57 14.15
C GLU A 733 -19.25 -23.30 14.62
N LEU A 734 -19.29 -22.28 13.77
CA LEU A 734 -20.06 -21.05 13.96
C LEU A 734 -21.20 -21.03 12.93
N LYS A 735 -22.44 -20.83 13.37
CA LYS A 735 -23.63 -20.80 12.51
C LYS A 735 -24.19 -19.40 12.39
N GLY A 736 -24.68 -19.06 11.20
CA GLY A 736 -25.30 -17.76 10.89
C GLY A 736 -25.10 -17.39 9.43
N ASP A 737 -26.03 -16.63 8.84
CA ASP A 737 -25.93 -16.07 7.48
C ASP A 737 -25.21 -14.71 7.45
N ASP A 738 -24.81 -14.22 8.63
CA ASP A 738 -24.29 -12.89 8.92
C ASP A 738 -22.80 -12.88 9.29
N LEU A 739 -22.09 -14.00 9.14
CA LEU A 739 -20.67 -14.12 9.49
C LEU A 739 -19.80 -13.75 8.28
N GLY A 740 -18.95 -12.74 8.44
CA GLY A 740 -17.85 -12.38 7.55
C GLY A 740 -16.53 -13.04 7.98
N ALA A 741 -15.62 -13.23 7.02
CA ALA A 741 -14.33 -13.86 7.25
C ALA A 741 -13.21 -13.28 6.38
N TYR A 742 -12.07 -13.03 7.02
CA TYR A 742 -10.78 -12.74 6.38
C TYR A 742 -9.76 -13.77 6.83
N TYR A 743 -9.09 -14.45 5.91
CA TYR A 743 -7.99 -15.36 6.29
C TYR A 743 -7.00 -15.64 5.17
N ILE A 744 -5.76 -15.96 5.55
CA ILE A 744 -4.71 -16.44 4.65
C ILE A 744 -4.63 -17.98 4.65
N TRP A 745 -4.17 -18.55 3.54
CA TRP A 745 -3.78 -19.97 3.44
C TRP A 745 -2.57 -20.16 2.49
N PRO A 746 -1.57 -20.99 2.82
CA PRO A 746 -0.47 -21.32 1.92
C PRO A 746 -0.94 -22.06 0.66
N MET A 747 -0.46 -21.62 -0.51
CA MET A 747 -0.63 -22.39 -1.74
C MET A 747 0.33 -23.59 -1.73
N ARG A 748 -0.23 -24.80 -1.85
CA ARG A 748 0.53 -26.06 -1.94
C ARG A 748 1.44 -26.06 -3.17
N ASN A 749 2.57 -26.78 -3.08
CA ASN A 749 3.55 -26.92 -4.17
C ASN A 749 4.16 -25.59 -4.66
N THR A 750 4.16 -24.56 -3.81
CA THR A 750 4.81 -23.28 -4.08
C THR A 750 5.74 -22.92 -2.93
N LEU A 751 6.83 -22.22 -3.24
CA LEU A 751 7.81 -21.82 -2.23
C LEU A 751 7.33 -20.68 -1.33
N SER A 752 6.50 -19.77 -1.83
CA SER A 752 6.12 -18.54 -1.10
C SER A 752 4.80 -17.93 -1.56
N ASN A 753 3.95 -18.69 -2.25
CA ASN A 753 2.64 -18.17 -2.67
C ASN A 753 1.56 -18.50 -1.64
N SER A 754 0.59 -17.60 -1.55
CA SER A 754 -0.49 -17.63 -0.58
C SER A 754 -1.82 -17.22 -1.22
N VAL A 755 -2.89 -17.67 -0.59
CA VAL A 755 -4.26 -17.28 -0.88
C VAL A 755 -4.76 -16.39 0.25
N ALA A 756 -5.40 -15.26 -0.08
CA ALA A 756 -6.28 -14.56 0.86
C ALA A 756 -7.73 -14.86 0.51
N VAL A 757 -8.60 -14.95 1.52
CA VAL A 757 -10.03 -15.17 1.34
C VAL A 757 -10.80 -14.04 1.98
N VAL A 758 -11.67 -13.42 1.19
CA VAL A 758 -12.70 -12.45 1.60
C VAL A 758 -14.05 -13.13 1.41
N ALA A 759 -14.64 -13.61 2.50
CA ALA A 759 -15.84 -14.44 2.45
C ALA A 759 -16.94 -13.97 3.41
N GLY A 760 -18.15 -14.44 3.15
CA GLY A 760 -19.25 -14.40 4.10
C GLY A 760 -20.03 -15.71 4.04
N SER A 761 -20.64 -16.12 5.16
CA SER A 761 -21.48 -17.31 5.24
C SER A 761 -22.86 -17.12 4.57
N GLY A 762 -23.28 -15.89 4.35
CA GLY A 762 -24.46 -15.48 3.59
C GLY A 762 -24.32 -14.03 3.14
N ILE A 763 -25.36 -13.45 2.53
CA ILE A 763 -25.24 -12.10 1.98
C ILE A 763 -25.01 -11.03 3.07
N LYS A 764 -25.54 -11.24 4.27
CA LYS A 764 -25.27 -10.38 5.43
C LYS A 764 -23.80 -10.46 5.83
N GLY A 765 -23.23 -11.67 5.92
CA GLY A 765 -21.81 -11.86 6.22
C GLY A 765 -20.89 -11.32 5.13
N MET A 766 -21.32 -11.43 3.88
CA MET A 766 -20.64 -10.84 2.71
C MET A 766 -20.62 -9.30 2.82
N LYS A 767 -21.76 -8.67 3.12
CA LYS A 767 -21.87 -7.23 3.38
C LYS A 767 -21.06 -6.81 4.61
N ALA A 768 -20.96 -7.64 5.65
CA ALA A 768 -20.05 -7.40 6.77
C ALA A 768 -18.59 -7.30 6.28
N ALA A 769 -18.20 -8.16 5.33
CA ALA A 769 -16.87 -8.17 4.73
C ALA A 769 -16.59 -7.00 3.76
N ASP A 770 -17.57 -6.14 3.46
CA ASP A 770 -17.34 -4.85 2.78
C ASP A 770 -16.51 -3.89 3.66
N ALA A 771 -16.56 -4.09 4.97
CA ALA A 771 -15.80 -3.31 5.93
C ALA A 771 -14.30 -3.64 5.88
N ASN A 772 -13.61 -3.07 4.90
CA ASN A 772 -12.18 -3.27 4.65
C ASN A 772 -11.34 -2.06 5.11
N GLN A 773 -10.33 -2.32 5.94
CA GLN A 773 -9.20 -1.41 6.18
C GLN A 773 -7.82 -2.08 6.06
N TYR A 774 -7.71 -3.24 5.39
CA TYR A 774 -6.42 -3.91 5.20
C TYR A 774 -5.49 -3.17 4.25
N PHE A 775 -5.97 -2.23 3.43
CA PHE A 775 -5.13 -1.29 2.67
C PHE A 775 -4.79 0.01 3.42
N ALA A 776 -5.06 0.10 4.72
CA ALA A 776 -4.50 1.13 5.57
C ALA A 776 -3.09 0.72 6.06
N GLY A 777 -2.19 1.69 6.19
CA GLY A 777 -0.88 1.45 6.79
C GLY A 777 -1.02 1.10 8.27
N ALA A 778 -0.27 0.10 8.73
CA ALA A 778 -0.21 -0.35 10.12
C ALA A 778 -1.52 -0.86 10.74
N SER A 779 -2.56 -1.07 9.93
CA SER A 779 -3.79 -1.73 10.39
C SER A 779 -3.52 -3.19 10.71
N GLY A 780 -3.92 -3.59 11.92
CA GLY A 780 -3.60 -4.89 12.50
C GLY A 780 -4.53 -6.00 12.03
N PHE A 781 -4.16 -6.70 10.96
CA PHE A 781 -4.84 -7.92 10.53
C PHE A 781 -3.99 -9.14 10.88
N PRO A 782 -4.44 -10.06 11.75
CA PRO A 782 -3.78 -11.34 11.99
C PRO A 782 -4.00 -12.32 10.83
N ASP A 783 -3.64 -13.60 10.98
CA ASP A 783 -3.80 -14.56 9.89
C ASP A 783 -5.26 -14.80 9.54
N PHE A 784 -6.14 -14.76 10.54
CA PHE A 784 -7.56 -14.91 10.33
C PHE A 784 -8.41 -14.14 11.33
N MET A 785 -9.60 -13.80 10.87
CA MET A 785 -10.62 -13.13 11.65
C MET A 785 -12.02 -13.46 11.12
N ILE A 786 -12.92 -13.86 12.02
CA ILE A 786 -14.34 -14.12 11.79
C ILE A 786 -15.15 -13.14 12.64
N PHE A 787 -16.18 -12.53 12.04
CA PHE A 787 -16.95 -11.45 12.65
C PHE A 787 -18.39 -11.48 12.17
N GLY A 788 -19.33 -10.97 12.97
CA GLY A 788 -20.71 -10.81 12.53
C GLY A 788 -20.97 -9.45 11.88
N LEU A 789 -22.07 -9.33 11.14
CA LEU A 789 -22.54 -8.05 10.59
C LEU A 789 -22.76 -7.01 11.70
N ASP A 790 -23.09 -7.46 12.92
CA ASP A 790 -23.27 -6.66 14.14
C ASP A 790 -22.02 -5.85 14.53
N MET A 791 -20.86 -6.12 13.91
CA MET A 791 -19.65 -5.31 14.09
C MET A 791 -19.82 -3.87 13.61
N LEU A 792 -20.71 -3.63 12.64
CA LEU A 792 -21.03 -2.28 12.18
C LEU A 792 -21.76 -1.45 13.25
N GLN A 793 -22.29 -2.07 14.30
CA GLN A 793 -22.88 -1.37 15.44
C GLN A 793 -21.98 -1.43 16.69
N SER A 794 -21.43 -2.61 16.96
CA SER A 794 -20.81 -2.96 18.24
C SER A 794 -19.28 -3.05 18.19
N GLY A 795 -18.69 -2.77 17.03
CA GLY A 795 -17.25 -2.76 16.81
C GLY A 795 -16.60 -4.13 17.08
N SER A 796 -15.48 -4.11 17.79
CA SER A 796 -14.66 -5.30 18.08
C SER A 796 -15.37 -6.37 18.93
N SER A 797 -16.44 -6.03 19.64
CA SER A 797 -17.21 -7.02 20.42
C SER A 797 -17.93 -8.06 19.54
N ALA A 798 -18.13 -7.75 18.26
CA ALA A 798 -18.69 -8.67 17.27
C ALA A 798 -17.67 -9.60 16.60
N VAL A 799 -16.38 -9.51 16.96
CA VAL A 799 -15.38 -10.50 16.52
C VAL A 799 -15.69 -11.83 17.18
N LYS A 800 -16.07 -12.83 16.37
CA LYS A 800 -16.40 -14.17 16.85
C LYS A 800 -15.16 -15.04 17.05
N CYS A 801 -14.13 -14.83 16.22
CA CYS A 801 -12.87 -15.56 16.32
C CYS A 801 -11.72 -14.79 15.65
N THR A 802 -10.52 -14.79 16.23
CA THR A 802 -9.33 -14.24 15.58
C THR A 802 -8.03 -14.84 16.12
N GLY A 803 -6.99 -14.92 15.30
CA GLY A 803 -5.69 -15.39 15.73
C GLY A 803 -4.72 -15.70 14.60
N PHE A 804 -3.67 -16.42 14.97
CA PHE A 804 -2.62 -16.88 14.08
C PHE A 804 -2.65 -18.40 13.96
N TYR A 805 -2.22 -18.91 12.81
CA TYR A 805 -1.84 -20.31 12.71
C TYR A 805 -0.49 -20.55 13.41
N ASP A 806 -0.28 -21.78 13.88
CA ASP A 806 1.03 -22.23 14.33
C ASP A 806 2.03 -22.39 13.16
N ASN A 807 3.25 -22.85 13.45
CA ASN A 807 4.28 -23.01 12.45
C ASN A 807 3.95 -24.08 11.38
N ASP A 808 2.99 -24.97 11.64
CA ASP A 808 2.51 -26.01 10.72
C ASP A 808 1.17 -25.63 10.05
N TRP A 809 0.77 -24.36 10.12
CA TRP A 809 -0.49 -23.84 9.60
C TRP A 809 -1.76 -24.46 10.21
N LYS A 810 -1.69 -24.96 11.46
CA LYS A 810 -2.86 -25.41 12.23
C LYS A 810 -3.40 -24.26 13.09
N ILE A 811 -4.65 -24.39 13.56
CA ILE A 811 -5.25 -23.41 14.49
C ILE A 811 -4.36 -23.32 15.75
N GLY A 812 -3.81 -22.14 16.00
CA GLY A 812 -2.91 -21.92 17.13
C GLY A 812 -3.60 -22.07 18.49
N LYS A 813 -2.81 -22.31 19.54
CA LYS A 813 -3.32 -22.42 20.92
C LYS A 813 -3.82 -21.08 21.48
N GLU A 814 -3.33 -19.96 20.94
CA GLU A 814 -3.63 -18.59 21.40
C GLU A 814 -4.84 -17.96 20.70
N VAL A 815 -5.57 -18.74 19.92
CA VAL A 815 -6.71 -18.24 19.15
C VAL A 815 -7.81 -17.80 20.10
N VAL A 816 -8.28 -16.58 19.90
CA VAL A 816 -9.33 -15.96 20.69
C VAL A 816 -10.67 -16.32 20.06
N PHE A 817 -11.55 -16.93 20.86
CA PHE A 817 -12.96 -17.10 20.53
C PHE A 817 -13.77 -16.14 21.39
N ALA A 818 -14.82 -15.54 20.81
CA ALA A 818 -15.80 -14.84 21.61
C ALA A 818 -16.43 -15.79 22.65
N PRO A 819 -16.83 -15.26 23.81
CA PRO A 819 -17.53 -16.02 24.85
C PRO A 819 -18.76 -16.76 24.33
#